data_AF-A0A2G1WJ78-F1
#
_entry.id   AF-A0A2G1WJ78-F1
#
_cell.length_a   1.000
_cell.length_b   1.000
_cell.length_c   1.000
_cell.angle_alpha   90.00
_cell.angle_beta   90.00
_cell.angle_gamma   90.00
#
_symmetry.space_group_name_H-M   'P 1'
#
loop_
_entity.id
_entity.type
_entity.pdbx_description
1 polymer ?
#
loop_
_entity_poly.entity_id
_entity_poly.type
_entity_poly.pdbx_seq_one_letter_code
_entity_poly.pdbx_strand_id
1 'polypeptide(L)'
;MQNSRAILLAVLVVTALVGAPGTAAGAESVGAELEQSTDNAPSTDADGHEPLQTASSGTCDFPLNVTDATGTNISLNERPDRITTTNPSAAQTLWEIGAQDRVVGVTQYAGYLNGTDNKTNVSAGFGVSVEKVVATEPDLVLAPNASAGQVDDLRAQNLTVYHFSEATDVDDIAAKTERTGRLVGNCDEAAEVNDEMNETVANVTNQTADFDRLGALYPLGGGYVAANNTFINEMMDIGGTINVAASEGDGYPQLSDEVILETDPELILVTDSEAAILDREPYASTTAGSQGNYVVMNEDYLNQPAPRSVIESTKSLATAVEKLQTESNGEEATDGGNTCGFPLNVTDATGTNITLNERPDRITTTNPSAAQTLWEIGARDRVVGVTQFAGYLNGTDNKTNVSSEGFGVSVERVVATEPDLVLVPNASSAGTAETLRGQNLTVYHFSEATDVDDIAAKTERTGRLVGNCDEAANINDEMNDTVADVENRTSDLRRPAALYPLGGGYVAADETFINEIMHIGGTNNVAATEGSGYPVLSDEVVLRTDPELIIVTESNPSILDQEPYASTSAGVHNNYVVLDNNYLNQPAPRSVIESVETLATGVEELQSESGTGSRGSDSSSSSSGSDDSSSSSSGSDDSDGENKEQSEGNETATDGNETAVDTPTGENTTAVDSDEESDEAGGSDDTADQGDEQDGVSADTTDDETESETPGFGFVVTALAILGFAYVPLRN
;
A
#
# COMPACT_ATOMS: atom_id res chain seq x y z
N MET A 1 61.41 12.77 21.09
CA MET A 1 61.99 14.11 20.82
C MET A 1 61.60 14.47 19.39
N GLN A 2 60.99 15.61 19.04
CA GLN A 2 60.39 16.76 19.75
C GLN A 2 59.18 17.19 18.88
N ASN A 3 57.95 17.37 19.41
CA ASN A 3 57.40 18.46 20.23
C ASN A 3 56.98 19.75 19.46
N SER A 4 55.85 20.33 19.91
CA SER A 4 55.29 21.67 19.57
C SER A 4 54.67 21.80 18.16
N ARG A 5 53.43 22.27 17.94
CA ARG A 5 52.39 22.97 18.75
C ARG A 5 52.67 24.43 19.13
N ALA A 6 51.96 25.36 18.47
CA ALA A 6 51.61 26.75 18.81
C ALA A 6 50.46 27.16 17.85
N ILE A 7 49.34 27.83 18.17
CA ILE A 7 48.84 28.65 19.31
C ILE A 7 49.41 30.09 19.41
N LEU A 8 48.62 31.06 18.93
CA LEU A 8 48.39 32.46 19.40
C LEU A 8 47.51 33.14 18.32
N LEU A 9 46.30 33.69 18.51
CA LEU A 9 45.60 34.39 19.62
C LEU A 9 45.88 35.91 19.67
N ALA A 10 44.97 36.70 19.09
CA ALA A 10 44.77 38.15 19.29
C ALA A 10 43.30 38.49 18.94
N VAL A 11 42.37 38.73 19.88
CA VAL A 11 42.16 39.95 20.69
C VAL A 11 41.57 41.12 19.89
N LEU A 12 40.31 41.50 20.21
CA LEU A 12 39.81 42.86 20.03
C LEU A 12 38.92 43.26 21.23
N VAL A 13 39.04 44.52 21.63
CA VAL A 13 38.73 45.08 22.96
C VAL A 13 37.24 45.40 23.19
N VAL A 14 36.78 45.19 24.43
CA VAL A 14 35.51 45.73 24.97
C VAL A 14 35.71 47.17 25.46
N THR A 15 34.76 48.06 25.14
CA THR A 15 34.51 49.29 25.91
C THR A 15 33.01 49.43 26.18
N ALA A 16 32.64 49.55 27.45
CA ALA A 16 31.25 49.62 27.91
C ALA A 16 30.76 51.05 28.14
N LEU A 17 29.43 51.23 28.21
CA LEU A 17 28.78 52.34 28.90
C LEU A 17 27.60 51.80 29.72
N VAL A 18 27.30 52.41 30.88
CA VAL A 18 26.36 51.87 31.88
C VAL A 18 25.49 52.98 32.49
N GLY A 19 24.17 52.75 32.52
CA GLY A 19 23.31 53.08 33.67
C GLY A 19 22.53 54.42 33.73
N ALA A 20 21.20 54.33 33.49
CA ALA A 20 20.12 54.65 34.47
C ALA A 20 19.89 56.12 34.96
N PRO A 21 18.76 56.44 35.65
CA PRO A 21 17.37 55.95 35.54
C PRO A 21 16.22 57.01 35.62
N GLY A 22 14.98 56.60 35.31
CA GLY A 22 13.71 57.16 35.83
C GLY A 22 13.10 58.38 35.09
N THR A 23 11.82 58.75 35.23
CA THR A 23 10.57 58.21 35.87
C THR A 23 9.44 59.21 35.55
N ALA A 24 8.13 58.95 35.43
CA ALA A 24 7.20 57.78 35.40
C ALA A 24 5.99 58.22 34.50
N ALA A 25 4.77 57.65 34.38
CA ALA A 25 3.92 56.62 35.02
C ALA A 25 2.96 56.06 33.91
N GLY A 26 2.07 55.06 34.02
CA GLY A 26 1.36 54.34 35.11
C GLY A 26 -0.15 54.30 34.78
N ALA A 27 -0.99 53.32 35.16
CA ALA A 27 -0.82 52.05 35.90
C ALA A 27 -2.01 51.09 35.59
N GLU A 28 -2.06 49.92 36.21
CA GLU A 28 -2.97 48.80 35.93
C GLU A 28 -4.36 48.79 36.61
N SER A 29 -5.28 48.03 35.99
CA SER A 29 -6.23 47.06 36.61
C SER A 29 -7.54 47.48 37.34
N VAL A 30 -8.38 46.45 37.45
CA VAL A 30 -9.62 46.26 38.26
C VAL A 30 -10.86 47.05 37.82
N GLY A 31 -11.96 46.33 37.61
CA GLY A 31 -13.30 46.89 37.35
C GLY A 31 -14.27 46.67 38.50
N ALA A 32 -15.41 47.35 38.46
CA ALA A 32 -16.57 47.08 39.32
C ALA A 32 -17.88 47.58 38.66
N GLU A 33 -18.86 46.66 38.59
CA GLU A 33 -20.24 46.86 39.04
C GLU A 33 -21.03 48.12 38.58
N LEU A 34 -22.01 47.91 37.69
CA LEU A 34 -23.20 48.75 37.56
C LEU A 34 -24.45 47.87 37.36
N GLU A 35 -25.43 47.99 38.26
CA GLU A 35 -26.71 47.28 38.16
C GLU A 35 -27.76 48.05 37.32
N GLN A 36 -28.58 47.26 36.62
CA GLN A 36 -29.97 47.49 36.16
C GLN A 36 -30.56 48.91 36.11
N SER A 37 -31.04 49.31 34.92
CA SER A 37 -32.29 50.10 34.81
C SER A 37 -33.06 49.86 33.48
N THR A 38 -33.90 48.82 33.49
CA THR A 38 -35.28 48.80 32.96
C THR A 38 -35.68 49.59 31.68
N ASP A 39 -36.13 48.81 30.66
CA ASP A 39 -37.46 48.90 30.02
C ASP A 39 -37.64 49.49 28.59
N ASN A 40 -38.65 48.93 27.89
CA ASN A 40 -39.29 49.28 26.61
C ASN A 40 -38.51 49.23 25.28
N ALA A 41 -38.95 48.30 24.41
CA ALA A 41 -38.92 48.47 22.96
C ALA A 41 -40.04 49.45 22.50
N PRO A 42 -39.97 49.99 21.26
CA PRO A 42 -41.03 49.62 20.31
C PRO A 42 -40.61 49.49 18.83
N SER A 43 -41.07 48.39 18.22
CA SER A 43 -41.61 48.20 16.85
C SER A 43 -41.29 49.11 15.65
N THR A 44 -41.21 48.42 14.49
CA THR A 44 -41.64 48.78 13.11
C THR A 44 -40.83 49.78 12.26
N ASP A 45 -40.34 49.22 11.14
CA ASP A 45 -40.30 49.73 9.76
C ASP A 45 -39.50 51.02 9.45
N ALA A 46 -38.78 51.16 8.31
CA ALA A 46 -38.98 50.48 7.03
C ALA A 46 -37.73 50.47 6.10
N ASP A 47 -37.71 49.45 5.23
CA ASP A 47 -37.22 49.46 3.83
C ASP A 47 -35.71 49.58 3.54
N GLY A 48 -35.28 49.02 2.39
CA GLY A 48 -33.92 49.17 1.86
C GLY A 48 -32.99 47.95 1.95
N HIS A 49 -33.43 46.77 1.53
CA HIS A 49 -32.53 45.70 1.04
C HIS A 49 -33.01 45.26 -0.35
N GLU A 50 -32.12 45.36 -1.34
CA GLU A 50 -32.32 44.65 -2.61
C GLU A 50 -32.25 43.14 -2.36
N PRO A 51 -33.06 42.31 -3.04
CA PRO A 51 -32.96 40.87 -2.89
C PRO A 51 -31.61 40.40 -3.44
N LEU A 52 -30.78 39.81 -2.58
CA LEU A 52 -29.61 39.04 -3.00
C LEU A 52 -30.07 38.04 -4.06
N GLN A 53 -29.47 38.10 -5.25
CA GLN A 53 -29.79 37.16 -6.31
C GLN A 53 -29.30 35.78 -5.88
N THR A 54 -30.23 34.83 -5.77
CA THR A 54 -29.93 33.41 -5.66
C THR A 54 -29.20 32.99 -6.93
N ALA A 55 -27.87 32.92 -6.86
CA ALA A 55 -27.04 32.41 -7.94
C ALA A 55 -27.43 30.96 -8.25
N SER A 56 -27.37 30.57 -9.53
CA SER A 56 -27.85 29.25 -9.96
C SER A 56 -27.03 28.13 -9.34
N SER A 57 -27.71 27.14 -8.77
CA SER A 57 -27.10 25.90 -8.30
C SER A 57 -26.85 24.93 -9.46
N GLY A 58 -25.65 24.35 -9.52
CA GLY A 58 -25.39 23.07 -10.20
C GLY A 58 -25.45 23.04 -11.74
N THR A 59 -24.84 24.00 -12.45
CA THR A 59 -24.54 23.80 -13.89
C THR A 59 -23.09 24.15 -14.25
N CYS A 60 -22.47 23.31 -15.08
CA CYS A 60 -21.13 23.49 -15.66
C CYS A 60 -21.15 24.34 -16.94
N ASP A 61 -21.98 25.38 -16.98
CA ASP A 61 -22.18 26.21 -18.17
C ASP A 61 -21.03 27.21 -18.36
N PHE A 62 -20.59 27.35 -19.62
CA PHE A 62 -19.68 28.40 -20.08
C PHE A 62 -20.48 29.44 -20.90
N PRO A 63 -20.17 30.76 -20.81
CA PRO A 63 -19.00 31.36 -20.19
C PRO A 63 -19.06 31.45 -18.66
N LEU A 64 -18.05 30.89 -18.00
CA LEU A 64 -17.89 30.91 -16.55
C LEU A 64 -17.13 32.16 -16.11
N ASN A 65 -17.63 32.83 -15.07
CA ASN A 65 -16.93 33.94 -14.41
C ASN A 65 -16.83 33.64 -12.92
N VAL A 66 -15.62 33.63 -12.37
CA VAL A 66 -15.33 33.31 -10.96
C VAL A 66 -14.28 34.25 -10.40
N THR A 67 -14.41 34.59 -9.13
CA THR A 67 -13.35 35.26 -8.36
C THR A 67 -12.50 34.18 -7.68
N ASP A 68 -11.19 34.37 -7.69
CA ASP A 68 -10.22 33.47 -7.06
C ASP A 68 -9.75 33.98 -5.69
N ALA A 69 -8.86 33.23 -5.01
CA ALA A 69 -8.38 33.60 -3.68
C ALA A 69 -7.51 34.88 -3.65
N THR A 70 -7.04 35.39 -4.81
CA THR A 70 -6.37 36.70 -4.89
C THR A 70 -7.36 37.86 -5.04
N GLY A 71 -8.67 37.58 -5.13
CA GLY A 71 -9.69 38.57 -5.50
C GLY A 71 -9.72 38.88 -6.99
N THR A 72 -9.04 38.08 -7.83
CA THR A 72 -8.98 38.30 -9.28
C THR A 72 -10.16 37.62 -9.95
N ASN A 73 -10.87 38.36 -10.82
CA ASN A 73 -11.95 37.82 -11.63
C ASN A 73 -11.38 37.11 -12.86
N ILE A 74 -11.53 35.80 -12.90
CA ILE A 74 -11.19 34.92 -14.01
C ILE A 74 -12.44 34.68 -14.86
N SER A 75 -12.27 34.68 -16.18
CA SER A 75 -13.34 34.54 -17.17
C SER A 75 -12.95 33.50 -18.20
N LEU A 76 -13.66 32.36 -18.21
CA LEU A 76 -13.48 31.28 -19.17
C LEU A 76 -14.67 31.30 -20.12
N ASN A 77 -14.43 31.63 -21.40
CA ASN A 77 -15.52 31.75 -22.37
C ASN A 77 -16.05 30.37 -22.82
N GLU A 78 -15.18 29.38 -22.80
CA GLU A 78 -15.39 27.99 -23.25
C GLU A 78 -14.65 27.05 -22.27
N ARG A 79 -14.92 25.75 -22.32
CA ARG A 79 -14.24 24.73 -21.49
C ARG A 79 -12.74 24.69 -21.87
N PRO A 80 -11.80 24.67 -20.91
CA PRO A 80 -10.38 24.57 -21.24
C PRO A 80 -10.02 23.18 -21.78
N ASP A 81 -9.26 23.12 -22.87
CA ASP A 81 -8.76 21.90 -23.50
C ASP A 81 -7.30 21.59 -23.10
N ARG A 82 -6.54 22.62 -22.68
CA ARG A 82 -5.15 22.53 -22.23
C ARG A 82 -5.01 23.09 -20.81
N ILE A 83 -4.76 22.21 -19.84
CA ILE A 83 -4.66 22.54 -18.41
C ILE A 83 -3.23 22.29 -17.92
N THR A 84 -2.69 23.17 -17.08
CA THR A 84 -1.40 22.94 -16.38
C THR A 84 -1.54 23.17 -14.88
N THR A 85 -0.98 22.27 -14.08
CA THR A 85 -1.02 22.33 -12.61
C THR A 85 0.35 22.73 -12.06
N THR A 86 0.37 23.53 -10.99
CA THR A 86 1.62 24.03 -10.38
C THR A 86 2.03 23.32 -9.08
N ASN A 87 1.24 22.35 -8.63
CA ASN A 87 1.42 21.54 -7.44
C ASN A 87 0.59 20.25 -7.61
N PRO A 88 1.04 19.09 -7.09
CA PRO A 88 0.41 17.80 -7.39
C PRO A 88 -0.99 17.64 -6.80
N SER A 89 -1.37 18.35 -5.73
CA SER A 89 -2.76 18.30 -5.24
C SER A 89 -3.79 18.82 -6.24
N ALA A 90 -3.40 19.68 -7.20
CA ALA A 90 -4.25 20.07 -8.32
C ALA A 90 -4.18 19.10 -9.50
N ALA A 91 -3.16 18.24 -9.57
CA ALA A 91 -3.13 17.12 -10.50
C ALA A 91 -4.03 15.98 -9.99
N GLN A 92 -3.90 15.57 -8.71
CA GLN A 92 -4.70 14.51 -8.10
C GLN A 92 -6.21 14.74 -8.33
N THR A 93 -6.73 15.94 -8.00
CA THR A 93 -8.13 16.31 -8.25
C THR A 93 -8.54 16.31 -9.73
N LEU A 94 -7.62 16.52 -10.68
CA LEU A 94 -7.94 16.40 -12.12
C LEU A 94 -7.92 14.95 -12.62
N TRP A 95 -7.20 14.04 -11.96
CA TRP A 95 -7.26 12.61 -12.26
C TRP A 95 -8.54 11.98 -11.69
N GLU A 96 -8.91 12.34 -10.46
CA GLU A 96 -10.15 11.88 -9.80
C GLU A 96 -11.40 12.21 -10.63
N ILE A 97 -11.56 13.47 -11.06
CA ILE A 97 -12.76 13.93 -11.79
C ILE A 97 -12.72 13.63 -13.31
N GLY A 98 -11.83 12.75 -13.77
CA GLY A 98 -11.74 12.34 -15.18
C GLY A 98 -11.28 13.43 -16.16
N ALA A 99 -10.43 14.36 -15.73
CA ALA A 99 -9.95 15.50 -16.53
C ALA A 99 -8.48 15.39 -16.99
N GLN A 100 -7.77 14.32 -16.61
CA GLN A 100 -6.33 14.12 -16.85
C GLN A 100 -5.89 14.17 -18.32
N ASP A 101 -6.76 13.81 -19.27
CA ASP A 101 -6.44 13.82 -20.70
C ASP A 101 -6.12 15.24 -21.21
N ARG A 102 -6.79 16.25 -20.65
CA ARG A 102 -6.60 17.68 -20.99
C ARG A 102 -5.46 18.33 -20.22
N VAL A 103 -4.86 17.64 -19.25
CA VAL A 103 -3.64 18.12 -18.60
C VAL A 103 -2.49 18.00 -19.59
N VAL A 104 -1.70 19.07 -19.74
CA VAL A 104 -0.55 19.16 -20.65
C VAL A 104 0.77 19.44 -19.90
N GLY A 105 0.70 19.87 -18.65
CA GLY A 105 1.86 20.08 -17.78
C GLY A 105 1.56 19.83 -16.30
N VAL A 106 2.52 19.23 -15.61
CA VAL A 106 2.49 18.91 -14.17
C VAL A 106 3.86 19.14 -13.54
N THR A 107 3.94 19.29 -12.21
CA THR A 107 5.20 19.21 -11.47
C THR A 107 5.70 17.78 -11.35
N GLN A 108 7.02 17.59 -11.20
CA GLN A 108 7.64 16.27 -10.94
C GLN A 108 7.01 15.50 -9.75
N TYR A 109 6.55 16.22 -8.73
CA TYR A 109 5.85 15.68 -7.55
C TYR A 109 4.45 15.10 -7.85
N ALA A 110 4.01 15.11 -9.11
CA ALA A 110 2.81 14.43 -9.57
C ALA A 110 3.13 13.10 -10.28
N GLY A 111 4.41 12.70 -10.34
CA GLY A 111 4.89 11.57 -11.15
C GLY A 111 4.32 10.20 -10.80
N TYR A 112 3.72 10.05 -9.62
CA TYR A 112 2.98 8.86 -9.20
C TYR A 112 1.62 8.70 -9.92
N LEU A 113 1.10 9.75 -10.55
CA LEU A 113 -0.19 9.73 -11.23
C LEU A 113 -0.05 9.09 -12.63
N ASN A 114 -0.78 8.00 -12.86
CA ASN A 114 -0.74 7.23 -14.09
C ASN A 114 -0.85 8.12 -15.35
N GLY A 115 0.14 8.02 -16.24
CA GLY A 115 0.18 8.74 -17.51
C GLY A 115 0.86 10.13 -17.47
N THR A 116 1.47 10.54 -16.35
CA THR A 116 2.23 11.80 -16.29
C THR A 116 3.49 11.83 -17.17
N ASP A 117 4.04 10.70 -17.58
CA ASP A 117 5.24 10.62 -18.45
C ASP A 117 5.02 11.28 -19.82
N ASN A 118 3.77 11.31 -20.28
CA ASN A 118 3.35 11.95 -21.53
C ASN A 118 3.00 13.43 -21.35
N LYS A 119 3.27 14.02 -20.17
CA LYS A 119 2.96 15.41 -19.82
C LYS A 119 4.25 16.21 -19.64
N THR A 120 4.19 17.53 -19.81
CA THR A 120 5.38 18.39 -19.65
C THR A 120 5.70 18.57 -18.16
N ASN A 121 6.88 18.12 -17.72
CA ASN A 121 7.37 18.41 -16.36
C ASN A 121 7.73 19.90 -16.23
N VAL A 122 6.81 20.70 -15.68
CA VAL A 122 6.94 22.16 -15.51
C VAL A 122 7.73 22.59 -14.27
N SER A 123 8.29 21.67 -13.47
CA SER A 123 9.05 22.02 -12.26
C SER A 123 10.27 22.92 -12.52
N ALA A 124 10.56 23.77 -11.54
CA ALA A 124 11.84 24.43 -11.30
C ALA A 124 12.46 23.92 -9.99
N GLY A 125 13.61 24.47 -9.56
CA GLY A 125 14.23 24.12 -8.27
C GLY A 125 13.35 24.45 -7.05
N PHE A 126 12.44 25.41 -7.18
CA PHE A 126 11.30 25.63 -6.28
C PHE A 126 10.08 25.99 -7.11
N GLY A 127 8.94 25.33 -6.86
CA GLY A 127 7.71 25.53 -7.62
C GLY A 127 7.84 25.20 -9.11
N VAL A 128 7.14 25.96 -9.96
CA VAL A 128 7.18 25.81 -11.44
C VAL A 128 8.15 26.78 -12.12
N SER A 129 8.65 26.39 -13.29
CA SER A 129 9.27 27.33 -14.23
C SER A 129 8.20 28.02 -15.06
N VAL A 130 8.10 29.34 -14.93
CA VAL A 130 7.17 30.18 -15.72
C VAL A 130 7.36 29.97 -17.22
N GLU A 131 8.60 29.83 -17.69
CA GLU A 131 8.91 29.59 -19.10
C GLU A 131 8.40 28.22 -19.58
N LYS A 132 8.53 27.17 -18.75
CA LYS A 132 7.96 25.86 -19.07
C LYS A 132 6.44 25.87 -19.08
N VAL A 133 5.79 26.55 -18.13
CA VAL A 133 4.32 26.69 -18.11
C VAL A 133 3.81 27.49 -19.31
N VAL A 134 4.52 28.53 -19.76
CA VAL A 134 4.17 29.21 -21.02
C VAL A 134 4.34 28.27 -22.21
N ALA A 135 5.39 27.45 -22.23
CA ALA A 135 5.64 26.48 -23.30
C ALA A 135 4.61 25.32 -23.36
N THR A 136 3.78 25.10 -22.32
CA THR A 136 2.64 24.18 -22.42
C THR A 136 1.42 24.78 -23.12
N GLU A 137 1.44 26.07 -23.48
CA GLU A 137 0.32 26.80 -24.09
C GLU A 137 -1.04 26.47 -23.42
N PRO A 138 -1.21 26.71 -22.10
CA PRO A 138 -2.42 26.31 -21.37
C PRO A 138 -3.55 27.35 -21.48
N ASP A 139 -4.78 26.88 -21.67
CA ASP A 139 -6.00 27.69 -21.57
C ASP A 139 -6.29 28.10 -20.12
N LEU A 140 -5.89 27.23 -19.17
CA LEU A 140 -6.07 27.39 -17.74
C LEU A 140 -4.87 26.81 -16.97
N VAL A 141 -4.35 27.60 -16.02
CA VAL A 141 -3.38 27.15 -15.02
C VAL A 141 -4.08 27.05 -13.66
N LEU A 142 -3.99 25.90 -13.01
CA LEU A 142 -4.50 25.66 -11.66
C LEU A 142 -3.37 25.79 -10.64
N ALA A 143 -3.52 26.74 -9.72
CA ALA A 143 -2.51 27.08 -8.72
C ALA A 143 -3.06 26.97 -7.28
N PRO A 144 -2.74 25.89 -6.53
CA PRO A 144 -2.98 25.81 -5.08
C PRO A 144 -2.27 26.92 -4.28
N ASN A 145 -2.69 27.13 -3.02
CA ASN A 145 -2.10 28.09 -2.07
C ASN A 145 -0.56 28.07 -2.02
N ALA A 146 0.05 26.88 -2.05
CA ALA A 146 1.51 26.71 -2.04
C ALA A 146 2.22 27.38 -3.24
N SER A 147 1.49 27.69 -4.32
CA SER A 147 1.99 28.38 -5.52
C SER A 147 1.70 29.89 -5.54
N ALA A 148 1.13 30.47 -4.47
CA ALA A 148 0.74 31.88 -4.38
C ALA A 148 1.84 32.85 -4.86
N GLY A 149 3.09 32.60 -4.49
CA GLY A 149 4.25 33.43 -4.85
C GLY A 149 4.59 33.46 -6.34
N GLN A 150 3.97 32.62 -7.18
CA GLN A 150 4.22 32.53 -8.63
C GLN A 150 3.02 32.98 -9.49
N VAL A 151 1.86 33.22 -8.88
CA VAL A 151 0.61 33.52 -9.58
C VAL A 151 0.72 34.79 -10.43
N ASP A 152 1.32 35.85 -9.89
CA ASP A 152 1.47 37.12 -10.59
C ASP A 152 2.49 37.05 -11.74
N ASP A 153 3.57 36.27 -11.60
CA ASP A 153 4.57 36.09 -12.66
C ASP A 153 4.02 35.28 -13.84
N LEU A 154 3.19 34.27 -13.56
CA LEU A 154 2.45 33.51 -14.57
C LEU A 154 1.41 34.39 -15.30
N ARG A 155 0.64 35.20 -14.55
CA ARG A 155 -0.30 36.18 -15.10
C ARG A 155 0.37 37.26 -15.93
N ALA A 156 1.59 37.67 -15.59
CA ALA A 156 2.37 38.63 -16.36
C ALA A 156 2.70 38.13 -17.78
N GLN A 157 2.65 36.81 -18.02
CA GLN A 157 2.78 36.22 -19.36
C GLN A 157 1.45 36.18 -20.14
N ASN A 158 0.36 36.73 -19.58
CA ASN A 158 -1.02 36.69 -20.08
C ASN A 158 -1.70 35.30 -19.98
N LEU A 159 -1.22 34.42 -19.09
CA LEU A 159 -1.87 33.14 -18.81
C LEU A 159 -3.11 33.32 -17.92
N THR A 160 -4.15 32.51 -18.17
CA THR A 160 -5.32 32.41 -17.29
C THR A 160 -4.97 31.56 -16.07
N VAL A 161 -4.68 32.18 -14.94
CA VAL A 161 -4.33 31.47 -13.69
C VAL A 161 -5.48 31.59 -12.69
N TYR A 162 -6.00 30.46 -12.20
CA TYR A 162 -6.91 30.41 -11.05
C TYR A 162 -6.13 30.01 -9.80
N HIS A 163 -6.10 30.88 -8.78
CA HIS A 163 -5.48 30.60 -7.49
C HIS A 163 -6.52 30.14 -6.48
N PHE A 164 -6.35 28.94 -5.93
CA PHE A 164 -7.19 28.41 -4.86
C PHE A 164 -6.84 29.06 -3.52
N SER A 165 -7.76 28.97 -2.56
CA SER A 165 -7.46 29.24 -1.16
C SER A 165 -6.51 28.17 -0.61
N GLU A 166 -6.04 28.41 0.62
CA GLU A 166 -5.66 27.32 1.51
C GLU A 166 -6.86 26.38 1.71
N ALA A 167 -6.57 25.13 2.05
CA ALA A 167 -7.58 24.12 2.35
C ALA A 167 -7.13 23.36 3.60
N THR A 168 -7.86 23.51 4.70
CA THR A 168 -7.46 22.96 6.01
C THR A 168 -8.31 21.80 6.51
N ASP A 169 -9.50 21.62 5.95
CA ASP A 169 -10.49 20.61 6.37
C ASP A 169 -11.19 19.96 5.17
N VAL A 170 -12.07 18.99 5.42
CA VAL A 170 -12.78 18.24 4.37
C VAL A 170 -13.77 19.12 3.58
N ASP A 171 -14.39 20.13 4.21
CA ASP A 171 -15.31 21.07 3.55
C ASP A 171 -14.56 21.97 2.55
N ASP A 172 -13.37 22.45 2.92
CA ASP A 172 -12.45 23.16 2.03
C ASP A 172 -12.02 22.30 0.82
N ILE A 173 -11.75 21.01 1.04
CA ILE A 173 -11.42 20.06 -0.04
C ILE A 173 -12.63 19.84 -0.96
N ALA A 174 -13.82 19.63 -0.41
CA ALA A 174 -15.04 19.49 -1.19
C ALA A 174 -15.32 20.75 -2.04
N ALA A 175 -15.11 21.94 -1.46
CA ALA A 175 -15.23 23.21 -2.15
C ALA A 175 -14.16 23.42 -3.23
N LYS A 176 -12.91 22.97 -3.00
CA LYS A 176 -11.82 22.95 -3.99
C LYS A 176 -12.15 22.02 -5.17
N THR A 177 -12.74 20.86 -4.91
CA THR A 177 -13.15 19.89 -5.94
C THR A 177 -14.34 20.41 -6.76
N GLU A 178 -15.40 20.93 -6.13
CA GLU A 178 -16.53 21.60 -6.83
C GLU A 178 -16.01 22.75 -7.71
N ARG A 179 -15.07 23.55 -7.18
CA ARG A 179 -14.43 24.64 -7.92
C ARG A 179 -13.68 24.13 -9.14
N THR A 180 -12.92 23.06 -8.99
CA THR A 180 -12.12 22.44 -10.06
C THR A 180 -13.02 21.86 -11.14
N GLY A 181 -14.02 21.06 -10.76
CA GLY A 181 -15.04 20.53 -11.67
C GLY A 181 -15.71 21.61 -12.48
N ARG A 182 -16.14 22.71 -11.84
CA ARG A 182 -16.72 23.87 -12.54
C ARG A 182 -15.75 24.57 -13.48
N LEU A 183 -14.50 24.76 -13.09
CA LEU A 183 -13.46 25.36 -13.94
C LEU A 183 -13.18 24.52 -15.20
N VAL A 184 -13.26 23.19 -15.10
CA VAL A 184 -12.88 22.28 -16.20
C VAL A 184 -14.08 21.63 -16.90
N GLY A 185 -15.31 21.89 -16.50
CA GLY A 185 -16.51 21.31 -17.10
C GLY A 185 -16.76 19.85 -16.74
N ASN A 186 -16.43 19.44 -15.50
CA ASN A 186 -16.64 18.11 -14.92
C ASN A 186 -17.35 18.27 -13.57
N CYS A 187 -18.61 18.74 -13.59
CA CYS A 187 -19.36 19.03 -12.36
C CYS A 187 -19.95 17.79 -11.70
N ASP A 188 -20.34 16.81 -12.50
CA ASP A 188 -21.03 15.62 -12.02
C ASP A 188 -20.00 14.67 -11.39
N GLU A 189 -18.86 14.49 -12.05
CA GLU A 189 -17.71 13.73 -11.55
C GLU A 189 -17.10 14.36 -10.28
N ALA A 190 -17.08 15.71 -10.20
CA ALA A 190 -16.65 16.42 -8.99
C ALA A 190 -17.66 16.34 -7.83
N ALA A 191 -18.93 16.01 -8.10
CA ALA A 191 -19.90 15.71 -7.06
C ALA A 191 -19.76 14.25 -6.59
N GLU A 192 -19.61 13.30 -7.52
CA GLU A 192 -19.41 11.88 -7.21
C GLU A 192 -18.16 11.64 -6.35
N VAL A 193 -17.02 12.27 -6.69
CA VAL A 193 -15.78 12.22 -5.88
C VAL A 193 -15.95 12.83 -4.49
N ASN A 194 -16.74 13.91 -4.37
CA ASN A 194 -17.04 14.52 -3.07
C ASN A 194 -17.96 13.63 -2.22
N ASP A 195 -18.94 12.95 -2.81
CA ASP A 195 -19.82 12.03 -2.11
C ASP A 195 -19.04 10.79 -1.61
N GLU A 196 -18.13 10.22 -2.42
CA GLU A 196 -17.23 9.12 -2.01
C GLU A 196 -16.30 9.53 -0.85
N MET A 197 -15.72 10.74 -0.91
CA MET A 197 -14.88 11.29 0.15
C MET A 197 -15.67 11.43 1.46
N ASN A 198 -16.88 12.01 1.40
CA ASN A 198 -17.74 12.22 2.56
C ASN A 198 -18.25 10.90 3.16
N GLU A 199 -18.60 9.90 2.33
CA GLU A 199 -18.96 8.57 2.79
C GLU A 199 -17.77 7.86 3.45
N THR A 200 -16.56 8.00 2.90
CA THR A 200 -15.33 7.49 3.54
C THR A 200 -15.10 8.12 4.91
N VAL A 201 -15.16 9.46 5.02
CA VAL A 201 -14.96 10.17 6.29
C VAL A 201 -16.00 9.75 7.34
N ALA A 202 -17.26 9.57 6.95
CA ALA A 202 -18.31 9.09 7.84
C ALA A 202 -18.07 7.63 8.30
N ASN A 203 -17.65 6.75 7.39
CA ASN A 203 -17.34 5.35 7.71
C ASN A 203 -16.11 5.23 8.62
N VAL A 204 -15.04 5.98 8.34
CA VAL A 204 -13.82 6.01 9.16
C VAL A 204 -14.09 6.58 10.55
N THR A 205 -14.84 7.69 10.65
CA THR A 205 -15.24 8.26 11.95
C THR A 205 -16.08 7.28 12.77
N ASN A 206 -16.87 6.42 12.13
CA ASN A 206 -17.63 5.36 12.80
C ASN A 206 -16.74 4.15 13.18
N GLN A 207 -15.73 3.80 12.38
CA GLN A 207 -14.73 2.76 12.69
C GLN A 207 -13.91 3.14 13.93
N THR A 208 -13.53 4.42 14.07
CA THR A 208 -12.71 4.93 15.18
C THR A 208 -13.51 5.35 16.42
N ALA A 209 -14.84 5.27 16.38
CA ALA A 209 -15.72 5.84 17.42
C ALA A 209 -15.65 5.16 18.80
N ASP A 210 -15.31 3.87 18.85
CA ASP A 210 -15.22 3.07 20.09
C ASP A 210 -13.77 2.89 20.59
N PHE A 211 -12.77 3.53 19.94
CA PHE A 211 -11.36 3.50 20.33
C PHE A 211 -10.94 4.78 21.08
N ASP A 212 -9.92 4.67 21.96
CA ASP A 212 -9.31 5.83 22.61
C ASP A 212 -8.46 6.60 21.59
N ARG A 213 -8.57 7.94 21.55
CA ARG A 213 -7.83 8.72 20.55
C ARG A 213 -6.40 9.00 21.00
N LEU A 214 -5.47 8.16 20.52
CA LEU A 214 -4.03 8.23 20.82
C LEU A 214 -3.43 9.60 20.51
N GLY A 215 -2.54 10.08 21.37
CA GLY A 215 -1.72 11.27 21.14
C GLY A 215 -0.70 11.01 20.03
N ALA A 216 -0.95 11.52 18.83
CA ALA A 216 -0.10 11.32 17.65
C ALA A 216 0.68 12.57 17.26
N LEU A 217 1.84 12.41 16.61
CA LEU A 217 2.64 13.49 16.05
C LEU A 217 3.11 13.16 14.63
N TYR A 218 3.08 14.15 13.73
CA TYR A 218 3.71 14.06 12.40
C TYR A 218 4.90 15.04 12.27
N PRO A 219 6.16 14.55 12.35
CA PRO A 219 7.34 15.37 12.17
C PRO A 219 7.74 15.51 10.69
N LEU A 220 7.86 16.77 10.24
CA LEU A 220 8.29 17.15 8.88
C LEU A 220 9.83 17.34 8.77
N GLY A 221 10.58 16.87 9.76
CA GLY A 221 12.02 17.05 9.86
C GLY A 221 12.46 18.44 10.36
N GLY A 222 13.69 18.55 10.85
CA GLY A 222 14.26 19.81 11.36
C GLY A 222 13.53 20.43 12.58
N GLY A 223 12.65 19.67 13.24
CA GLY A 223 11.77 20.14 14.31
C GLY A 223 10.44 20.74 13.82
N TYR A 224 10.19 20.80 12.51
CA TYR A 224 8.89 21.17 11.97
C TYR A 224 7.86 20.04 12.16
N VAL A 225 6.61 20.42 12.39
CA VAL A 225 5.47 19.51 12.60
C VAL A 225 4.23 20.06 11.91
N ALA A 226 3.24 19.22 11.63
CA ALA A 226 1.89 19.70 11.29
C ALA A 226 1.11 19.98 12.59
N ALA A 227 0.63 21.21 12.78
CA ALA A 227 -0.12 21.63 13.96
C ALA A 227 -1.59 21.98 13.61
N ASN A 228 -2.28 22.72 14.47
CA ASN A 228 -3.70 23.06 14.30
C ASN A 228 -3.95 23.84 13.00
N ASN A 229 -5.20 23.84 12.50
CA ASN A 229 -5.57 24.49 11.23
C ASN A 229 -4.68 24.01 10.06
N THR A 230 -4.49 22.70 9.91
CA THR A 230 -3.85 22.07 8.75
C THR A 230 -4.64 20.87 8.26
N PHE A 231 -4.54 20.58 6.97
CA PHE A 231 -5.09 19.37 6.35
C PHE A 231 -4.69 18.10 7.10
N ILE A 232 -3.40 17.98 7.47
CA ILE A 232 -2.87 16.82 8.20
C ILE A 232 -3.53 16.67 9.58
N ASN A 233 -3.77 17.78 10.29
CA ASN A 233 -4.47 17.76 11.57
C ASN A 233 -5.91 17.24 11.44
N GLU A 234 -6.63 17.63 10.39
CA GLU A 234 -7.95 17.08 10.09
C GLU A 234 -7.88 15.57 9.79
N MET A 235 -6.89 15.13 8.99
CA MET A 235 -6.72 13.71 8.69
C MET A 235 -6.38 12.89 9.94
N MET A 236 -5.59 13.48 10.85
CA MET A 236 -5.26 12.89 12.16
C MET A 236 -6.49 12.76 13.06
N ASP A 237 -7.36 13.77 13.11
CA ASP A 237 -8.59 13.72 13.89
C ASP A 237 -9.56 12.65 13.34
N ILE A 238 -9.88 12.71 12.04
CA ILE A 238 -10.78 11.74 11.38
C ILE A 238 -10.24 10.31 11.51
N GLY A 239 -8.94 10.11 11.30
CA GLY A 239 -8.25 8.82 11.44
C GLY A 239 -8.15 8.31 12.88
N GLY A 240 -8.77 8.97 13.87
CA GLY A 240 -8.92 8.44 15.23
C GLY A 240 -7.82 8.84 16.22
N THR A 241 -7.03 9.87 15.94
CA THR A 241 -5.94 10.34 16.83
C THR A 241 -6.18 11.75 17.36
N ILE A 242 -5.35 12.18 18.30
CA ILE A 242 -5.22 13.59 18.73
C ILE A 242 -3.84 14.07 18.31
N ASN A 243 -3.77 15.06 17.41
CA ASN A 243 -2.50 15.68 17.07
C ASN A 243 -1.94 16.47 18.26
N VAL A 244 -0.86 15.99 18.89
CA VAL A 244 -0.28 16.63 20.08
C VAL A 244 0.39 17.98 19.77
N ALA A 245 0.69 18.27 18.50
CA ALA A 245 1.18 19.59 18.10
C ALA A 245 0.05 20.65 18.01
N ALA A 246 -1.23 20.25 18.05
CA ALA A 246 -2.35 21.18 17.87
C ALA A 246 -2.50 22.22 19.01
N SER A 247 -1.94 21.96 20.20
CA SER A 247 -1.88 22.95 21.28
C SER A 247 -0.78 23.99 21.09
N GLU A 248 0.25 23.68 20.30
CA GLU A 248 1.50 24.44 20.23
C GLU A 248 1.51 25.53 19.15
N GLY A 249 0.57 25.48 18.20
CA GLY A 249 0.37 26.53 17.22
C GLY A 249 -0.55 26.15 16.05
N ASP A 250 -0.65 27.08 15.10
CA ASP A 250 -1.32 26.86 13.81
C ASP A 250 -0.30 26.62 12.69
N GLY A 251 -0.69 25.85 11.67
CA GLY A 251 0.12 25.64 10.47
C GLY A 251 1.30 24.69 10.70
N TYR A 252 2.50 25.14 10.32
CA TYR A 252 3.74 24.35 10.39
C TYR A 252 4.78 25.01 11.32
N PRO A 253 4.57 24.99 12.65
CA PRO A 253 5.52 25.52 13.61
C PRO A 253 6.77 24.62 13.72
N GLN A 254 7.83 25.17 14.30
CA GLN A 254 8.99 24.40 14.75
C GLN A 254 8.91 24.22 16.27
N LEU A 255 8.83 22.98 16.74
CA LEU A 255 8.89 22.65 18.17
C LEU A 255 10.36 22.53 18.63
N SER A 256 10.61 22.64 19.93
CA SER A 256 11.91 22.27 20.51
C SER A 256 11.87 20.85 21.09
N ASP A 257 13.05 20.26 21.27
CA ASP A 257 13.21 18.93 21.86
C ASP A 257 12.48 18.80 23.21
N GLU A 258 12.51 19.86 24.04
CA GLU A 258 11.79 19.88 25.32
C GLU A 258 10.26 19.91 25.17
N VAL A 259 9.72 20.53 24.11
CA VAL A 259 8.27 20.54 23.84
C VAL A 259 7.81 19.17 23.36
N ILE A 260 8.56 18.52 22.46
CA ILE A 260 8.24 17.17 21.98
C ILE A 260 8.24 16.15 23.13
N LEU A 261 9.13 16.33 24.12
CA LEU A 261 9.17 15.53 25.34
C LEU A 261 8.11 15.92 26.40
N GLU A 262 7.49 17.12 26.29
CA GLU A 262 6.37 17.54 27.16
C GLU A 262 5.01 17.17 26.56
N THR A 263 4.90 17.09 25.23
CA THR A 263 3.71 16.57 24.53
C THR A 263 3.62 15.04 24.52
N ASP A 264 4.76 14.34 24.69
CA ASP A 264 4.91 12.89 24.82
C ASP A 264 3.98 12.05 23.92
N PRO A 265 4.15 12.10 22.57
CA PRO A 265 3.31 11.33 21.66
C PRO A 265 3.38 9.82 21.93
N GLU A 266 2.22 9.18 21.81
CA GLU A 266 1.99 7.74 21.89
C GLU A 266 2.12 7.04 20.53
N LEU A 267 2.03 7.81 19.43
CA LEU A 267 2.19 7.37 18.05
C LEU A 267 2.96 8.40 17.21
N ILE A 268 3.93 7.97 16.39
CA ILE A 268 4.56 8.81 15.35
C ILE A 268 4.04 8.43 13.96
N LEU A 269 3.56 9.41 13.20
CA LEU A 269 3.34 9.24 11.76
C LEU A 269 4.69 9.42 11.05
N VAL A 270 5.04 8.48 10.15
CA VAL A 270 6.24 8.54 9.29
C VAL A 270 5.85 8.35 7.84
N THR A 271 6.71 8.75 6.89
CA THR A 271 6.53 8.48 5.45
C THR A 271 7.59 7.52 4.89
N ASP A 272 8.33 6.88 5.78
CA ASP A 272 9.49 6.04 5.52
C ASP A 272 9.40 4.81 6.44
N SER A 273 9.45 3.61 5.85
CA SER A 273 9.31 2.34 6.57
C SER A 273 10.53 1.98 7.43
N GLU A 274 11.70 2.58 7.19
CA GLU A 274 12.83 2.47 8.14
C GLU A 274 12.49 3.12 9.49
N ALA A 275 11.50 4.03 9.54
CA ALA A 275 11.03 4.74 10.73
C ALA A 275 12.14 5.37 11.60
N ALA A 276 13.32 5.63 11.02
CA ALA A 276 14.58 5.93 11.71
C ALA A 276 14.59 7.29 12.46
N ILE A 277 13.45 7.98 12.54
CA ILE A 277 13.20 9.08 13.46
C ILE A 277 13.02 8.58 14.91
N LEU A 278 12.48 7.37 15.12
CA LEU A 278 12.26 6.78 16.44
C LEU A 278 13.57 6.57 17.23
N ASP A 279 14.66 6.17 16.56
CA ASP A 279 15.99 6.03 17.17
C ASP A 279 16.68 7.36 17.55
N ARG A 280 16.04 8.51 17.27
CA ARG A 280 16.66 9.84 17.39
C ARG A 280 15.97 10.64 18.50
N GLU A 281 16.77 11.17 19.43
CA GLU A 281 16.31 12.20 20.36
C GLU A 281 15.75 13.42 19.59
N PRO A 282 14.63 14.03 20.01
CA PRO A 282 13.85 13.72 21.22
C PRO A 282 12.94 12.49 21.13
N TYR A 283 12.58 12.04 19.93
CA TYR A 283 11.53 11.02 19.71
C TYR A 283 11.83 9.69 20.42
N ALA A 284 13.08 9.26 20.46
CA ALA A 284 13.54 8.07 21.20
C ALA A 284 13.18 8.04 22.69
N SER A 285 13.02 9.22 23.31
CA SER A 285 12.66 9.37 24.73
C SER A 285 11.16 9.65 24.94
N THR A 286 10.34 9.61 23.89
CA THR A 286 8.86 9.67 23.98
C THR A 286 8.25 8.29 24.17
N THR A 287 6.99 8.23 24.61
CA THR A 287 6.19 7.01 24.73
C THR A 287 6.21 6.21 23.41
N ALA A 288 5.93 6.85 22.27
CA ALA A 288 5.97 6.24 20.94
C ALA A 288 7.35 5.63 20.60
N GLY A 289 8.42 6.41 20.74
CA GLY A 289 9.79 5.94 20.45
C GLY A 289 10.25 4.83 21.38
N SER A 290 9.82 4.85 22.64
CA SER A 290 10.17 3.82 23.62
C SER A 290 9.42 2.49 23.46
N GLN A 291 8.26 2.51 22.78
CA GLN A 291 7.44 1.33 22.48
C GLN A 291 7.62 0.82 21.04
N GLY A 292 8.10 1.66 20.12
CA GLY A 292 8.16 1.37 18.69
C GLY A 292 6.84 1.69 17.95
N ASN A 293 5.99 2.55 18.50
CA ASN A 293 4.68 2.86 17.92
C ASN A 293 4.81 3.87 16.79
N TYR A 294 4.70 3.41 15.55
CA TYR A 294 4.59 4.26 14.37
C TYR A 294 3.55 3.75 13.39
N VAL A 295 3.16 4.62 12.46
CA VAL A 295 2.38 4.26 11.27
C VAL A 295 3.04 4.86 10.03
N VAL A 296 3.27 4.01 9.03
CA VAL A 296 3.76 4.46 7.71
C VAL A 296 2.59 5.01 6.92
N MET A 297 2.72 6.27 6.50
CA MET A 297 1.73 7.02 5.75
C MET A 297 2.32 7.35 4.38
N ASN A 298 1.56 7.11 3.31
CA ASN A 298 2.00 7.47 1.96
C ASN A 298 2.16 9.00 1.84
N GLU A 299 3.35 9.49 1.44
CA GLU A 299 3.63 10.93 1.41
C GLU A 299 2.86 11.71 0.34
N ASP A 300 2.54 11.06 -0.79
CA ASP A 300 1.74 11.65 -1.87
C ASP A 300 0.26 11.83 -1.48
N TYR A 301 -0.20 11.15 -0.43
CA TYR A 301 -1.52 11.36 0.17
C TYR A 301 -1.45 12.31 1.37
N LEU A 302 -0.66 12.00 2.39
CA LEU A 302 -0.64 12.78 3.64
C LEU A 302 -0.31 14.27 3.44
N ASN A 303 0.57 14.59 2.47
CA ASN A 303 1.06 15.96 2.24
C ASN A 303 0.36 16.71 1.09
N GLN A 304 -0.66 16.14 0.44
CA GLN A 304 -1.26 16.73 -0.77
C GLN A 304 -2.78 16.92 -0.63
N PRO A 305 -3.27 18.09 -0.17
CA PRO A 305 -4.68 18.26 0.18
C PRO A 305 -5.63 18.10 -1.03
N ALA A 306 -6.28 16.94 -1.16
CA ALA A 306 -7.19 16.56 -2.26
C ALA A 306 -8.07 15.34 -1.84
N PRO A 307 -9.18 15.03 -2.54
CA PRO A 307 -10.11 13.97 -2.15
C PRO A 307 -9.51 12.58 -1.95
N ARG A 308 -8.67 12.08 -2.87
CA ARG A 308 -8.02 10.78 -2.66
C ARG A 308 -7.11 10.80 -1.44
N SER A 309 -6.35 11.88 -1.25
CA SER A 309 -5.56 12.06 -0.04
C SER A 309 -6.37 11.99 1.26
N VAL A 310 -7.62 12.49 1.28
CA VAL A 310 -8.53 12.31 2.42
C VAL A 310 -8.90 10.84 2.59
N ILE A 311 -9.33 10.19 1.50
CA ILE A 311 -9.79 8.81 1.50
C ILE A 311 -8.70 7.84 1.99
N GLU A 312 -7.50 7.90 1.42
CA GLU A 312 -6.43 6.94 1.71
C GLU A 312 -5.77 7.21 3.08
N SER A 313 -5.52 8.48 3.43
CA SER A 313 -4.85 8.82 4.70
C SER A 313 -5.72 8.49 5.91
N THR A 314 -7.03 8.78 5.85
CA THR A 314 -7.93 8.51 6.98
C THR A 314 -8.17 7.00 7.17
N LYS A 315 -8.33 6.23 6.08
CA LYS A 315 -8.40 4.76 6.12
C LYS A 315 -7.13 4.13 6.71
N SER A 316 -5.95 4.56 6.25
CA SER A 316 -4.67 4.00 6.70
C SER A 316 -4.44 4.26 8.19
N LEU A 317 -4.66 5.50 8.64
CA LEU A 317 -4.48 5.87 10.04
C LEU A 317 -5.50 5.17 10.96
N ALA A 318 -6.77 5.10 10.56
CA ALA A 318 -7.80 4.41 11.34
C ALA A 318 -7.53 2.90 11.47
N THR A 319 -7.02 2.27 10.42
CA THR A 319 -6.62 0.85 10.45
C THR A 319 -5.45 0.61 11.40
N ALA A 320 -4.48 1.53 11.46
CA ALA A 320 -3.38 1.47 12.43
C ALA A 320 -3.84 1.72 13.88
N VAL A 321 -4.75 2.67 14.09
CA VAL A 321 -5.38 2.94 15.40
C VAL A 321 -6.16 1.73 15.91
N GLU A 322 -6.91 1.05 15.02
CA GLU A 322 -7.58 -0.22 15.32
C GLU A 322 -6.59 -1.36 15.64
N LYS A 323 -5.52 -1.55 14.85
CA LYS A 323 -4.47 -2.56 15.12
C LYS A 323 -3.85 -2.35 16.50
N LEU A 324 -3.27 -1.17 16.73
CA LEU A 324 -2.55 -0.84 17.98
C LEU A 324 -3.42 -1.03 19.23
N GLN A 325 -4.72 -0.73 19.15
CA GLN A 325 -5.63 -0.85 20.29
C GLN A 325 -6.31 -2.21 20.45
N THR A 326 -6.53 -2.96 19.37
CA THR A 326 -6.96 -4.36 19.50
C THR A 326 -5.83 -5.24 20.03
N GLU A 327 -4.58 -4.91 19.74
CA GLU A 327 -3.37 -5.49 20.35
C GLU A 327 -3.22 -5.04 21.83
N SER A 328 -3.28 -3.74 22.11
CA SER A 328 -3.10 -3.20 23.48
C SER A 328 -4.22 -3.59 24.46
N ASN A 329 -5.47 -3.76 24.00
CA ASN A 329 -6.58 -4.24 24.84
C ASN A 329 -6.57 -5.78 25.05
N GLY A 330 -5.50 -6.47 24.67
CA GLY A 330 -5.28 -7.89 24.96
C GLY A 330 -5.26 -8.26 26.45
N GLU A 331 -5.01 -7.29 27.35
CA GLU A 331 -5.10 -7.47 28.80
C GLU A 331 -6.29 -6.69 29.43
N GLU A 332 -7.36 -7.42 29.76
CA GLU A 332 -8.57 -6.99 30.51
C GLU A 332 -9.69 -6.18 29.79
N ALA A 333 -10.02 -6.51 28.54
CA ALA A 333 -11.36 -6.27 27.97
C ALA A 333 -12.14 -7.59 27.73
N THR A 334 -13.47 -7.61 27.94
CA THR A 334 -14.24 -8.87 28.00
C THR A 334 -14.80 -9.34 26.65
N ASP A 335 -14.22 -10.43 26.12
CA ASP A 335 -14.83 -11.47 25.27
C ASP A 335 -15.90 -11.00 24.26
N GLY A 336 -15.44 -10.54 23.10
CA GLY A 336 -16.28 -10.19 21.95
C GLY A 336 -15.61 -10.32 20.57
N GLY A 337 -14.43 -10.93 20.49
CA GLY A 337 -13.61 -10.96 19.26
C GLY A 337 -12.79 -12.25 19.05
N ASN A 338 -12.20 -12.80 20.11
CA ASN A 338 -11.42 -14.04 20.07
C ASN A 338 -12.31 -15.31 20.15
N THR A 339 -13.45 -15.30 19.46
CA THR A 339 -14.32 -16.48 19.34
C THR A 339 -14.29 -17.01 17.91
N CYS A 340 -13.84 -18.26 17.75
CA CYS A 340 -13.91 -18.99 16.48
C CYS A 340 -15.34 -19.49 16.22
N GLY A 341 -16.31 -18.57 16.25
CA GLY A 341 -17.73 -18.85 16.35
C GLY A 341 -18.57 -18.14 15.30
N PHE A 342 -19.83 -18.58 15.18
CA PHE A 342 -20.81 -18.05 14.25
C PHE A 342 -22.10 -17.71 15.03
N PRO A 343 -22.84 -16.64 14.68
CA PRO A 343 -22.70 -15.82 13.47
C PRO A 343 -21.46 -14.92 13.50
N LEU A 344 -20.72 -14.90 12.38
CA LEU A 344 -19.58 -14.02 12.13
C LEU A 344 -20.02 -12.89 11.20
N ASN A 345 -19.85 -11.64 11.64
CA ASN A 345 -19.94 -10.45 10.80
C ASN A 345 -18.52 -9.95 10.50
N VAL A 346 -18.25 -9.60 9.25
CA VAL A 346 -16.92 -9.15 8.82
C VAL A 346 -17.01 -8.27 7.57
N THR A 347 -16.27 -7.17 7.55
CA THR A 347 -16.07 -6.34 6.36
C THR A 347 -14.89 -6.89 5.55
N ASP A 348 -14.96 -6.82 4.23
CA ASP A 348 -13.88 -7.24 3.33
C ASP A 348 -13.21 -6.05 2.62
N ALA A 349 -12.22 -6.31 1.74
CA ALA A 349 -11.46 -5.27 1.06
C ALA A 349 -12.27 -4.43 0.05
N THR A 350 -13.52 -4.79 -0.25
CA THR A 350 -14.45 -3.96 -1.04
C THR A 350 -15.33 -3.07 -0.16
N GLY A 351 -15.12 -3.05 1.16
CA GLY A 351 -16.02 -2.40 2.12
C GLY A 351 -17.33 -3.17 2.35
N THR A 352 -17.47 -4.39 1.79
CA THR A 352 -18.72 -5.14 1.87
C THR A 352 -18.84 -5.87 3.20
N ASN A 353 -19.91 -5.56 3.95
CA ASN A 353 -20.29 -6.28 5.15
C ASN A 353 -20.86 -7.66 4.82
N ILE A 354 -20.26 -8.71 5.38
CA ILE A 354 -20.61 -10.12 5.15
C ILE A 354 -21.04 -10.76 6.47
N THR A 355 -22.18 -11.44 6.46
CA THR A 355 -22.68 -12.23 7.60
C THR A 355 -22.68 -13.72 7.27
N LEU A 356 -21.80 -14.48 7.91
CA LEU A 356 -21.84 -15.94 7.95
C LEU A 356 -22.62 -16.37 9.19
N ASN A 357 -23.86 -16.83 9.02
CA ASN A 357 -24.72 -17.23 10.15
C ASN A 357 -24.27 -18.54 10.83
N GLU A 358 -23.57 -19.39 10.08
CA GLU A 358 -23.03 -20.67 10.50
C GLU A 358 -21.72 -20.95 9.75
N ARG A 359 -20.96 -21.96 10.20
CA ARG A 359 -19.67 -22.34 9.58
C ARG A 359 -19.92 -22.86 8.16
N PRO A 360 -19.26 -22.35 7.11
CA PRO A 360 -19.49 -22.80 5.74
C PRO A 360 -19.00 -24.25 5.55
N ASP A 361 -19.86 -25.13 5.05
CA ASP A 361 -19.55 -26.54 4.74
C ASP A 361 -19.05 -26.71 3.30
N ARG A 362 -19.31 -25.73 2.43
CA ARG A 362 -18.98 -25.72 1.00
C ARG A 362 -18.24 -24.43 0.64
N ILE A 363 -16.92 -24.51 0.50
CA ILE A 363 -16.06 -23.35 0.22
C ILE A 363 -15.51 -23.43 -1.21
N THR A 364 -15.52 -22.32 -1.95
CA THR A 364 -14.89 -22.26 -3.29
C THR A 364 -13.84 -21.14 -3.34
N THR A 365 -12.62 -21.48 -3.77
CA THR A 365 -11.49 -20.56 -3.85
C THR A 365 -11.20 -20.18 -5.31
N THR A 366 -11.18 -18.88 -5.61
CA THR A 366 -10.92 -18.39 -6.99
C THR A 366 -9.45 -18.16 -7.32
N ASN A 367 -8.53 -18.48 -6.39
CA ASN A 367 -7.07 -18.45 -6.60
C ASN A 367 -6.39 -19.62 -5.86
N PRO A 368 -5.14 -19.98 -6.21
CA PRO A 368 -4.46 -21.11 -5.60
C PRO A 368 -3.95 -20.82 -4.19
N SER A 369 -3.59 -19.56 -3.85
CA SER A 369 -3.11 -19.24 -2.49
C SER A 369 -4.19 -19.38 -1.42
N ALA A 370 -5.46 -19.01 -1.69
CA ALA A 370 -6.54 -19.28 -0.74
C ALA A 370 -6.86 -20.79 -0.63
N ALA A 371 -6.68 -21.56 -1.71
CA ALA A 371 -6.76 -23.02 -1.63
C ALA A 371 -5.63 -23.57 -0.74
N GLN A 372 -4.41 -23.09 -0.92
CA GLN A 372 -3.24 -23.47 -0.13
C GLN A 372 -3.45 -23.21 1.37
N THR A 373 -3.87 -21.99 1.76
CA THR A 373 -4.20 -21.66 3.17
C THR A 373 -5.28 -22.58 3.73
N LEU A 374 -6.32 -22.93 2.96
CA LEU A 374 -7.34 -23.90 3.41
C LEU A 374 -6.83 -25.35 3.51
N TRP A 375 -5.72 -25.70 2.86
CA TRP A 375 -5.04 -26.98 3.04
C TRP A 375 -4.16 -26.99 4.29
N GLU A 376 -3.49 -25.88 4.58
CA GLU A 376 -2.65 -25.67 5.76
C GLU A 376 -3.49 -25.70 7.05
N ILE A 377 -4.56 -24.90 7.13
CA ILE A 377 -5.43 -24.83 8.32
C ILE A 377 -6.45 -26.01 8.43
N GLY A 378 -6.22 -27.10 7.69
CA GLY A 378 -7.04 -28.32 7.76
C GLY A 378 -8.47 -28.22 7.18
N ALA A 379 -8.84 -27.11 6.54
CA ALA A 379 -10.20 -26.86 6.03
C ALA A 379 -10.54 -27.55 4.68
N ARG A 380 -9.53 -28.09 3.96
CA ARG A 380 -9.61 -28.63 2.59
C ARG A 380 -10.78 -29.57 2.29
N ASP A 381 -11.29 -30.31 3.27
CA ASP A 381 -12.33 -31.31 3.04
C ASP A 381 -13.69 -30.64 2.71
N ARG A 382 -13.92 -29.42 3.22
CA ARG A 382 -15.06 -28.54 2.91
C ARG A 382 -14.90 -27.72 1.63
N VAL A 383 -13.71 -27.69 1.03
CA VAL A 383 -13.53 -27.05 -0.28
C VAL A 383 -14.26 -27.86 -1.34
N VAL A 384 -15.05 -27.22 -2.20
CA VAL A 384 -15.81 -27.84 -3.29
C VAL A 384 -15.37 -27.34 -4.67
N GLY A 385 -14.82 -26.13 -4.75
CA GLY A 385 -14.29 -25.54 -5.99
C GLY A 385 -12.88 -24.95 -5.82
N VAL A 386 -12.02 -25.20 -6.81
CA VAL A 386 -10.65 -24.64 -6.90
C VAL A 386 -10.31 -24.23 -8.33
N THR A 387 -9.31 -23.37 -8.53
CA THR A 387 -8.77 -23.10 -9.88
C THR A 387 -7.85 -24.22 -10.35
N GLN A 388 -7.62 -24.28 -11.67
CA GLN A 388 -6.63 -25.21 -12.26
C GLN A 388 -5.22 -25.03 -11.68
N PHE A 389 -4.87 -23.83 -11.24
CA PHE A 389 -3.57 -23.51 -10.65
C PHE A 389 -3.36 -24.09 -9.24
N ALA A 390 -4.44 -24.51 -8.56
CA ALA A 390 -4.36 -25.21 -7.28
C ALA A 390 -4.09 -26.73 -7.44
N GLY A 391 -4.02 -27.25 -8.66
CA GLY A 391 -3.96 -28.70 -8.95
C GLY A 391 -2.71 -29.44 -8.46
N TYR A 392 -1.74 -28.73 -7.88
CA TYR A 392 -0.59 -29.34 -7.18
C TYR A 392 -0.96 -29.80 -5.74
N LEU A 393 -2.03 -29.25 -5.15
CA LEU A 393 -2.48 -29.58 -3.80
C LEU A 393 -3.13 -30.97 -3.76
N ASN A 394 -2.62 -31.83 -2.88
CA ASN A 394 -3.07 -33.22 -2.73
C ASN A 394 -4.57 -33.30 -2.39
N GLY A 395 -5.35 -33.98 -3.23
CA GLY A 395 -6.80 -34.16 -3.07
C GLY A 395 -7.66 -33.22 -3.91
N THR A 396 -7.07 -32.38 -4.77
CA THR A 396 -7.82 -31.54 -5.71
C THR A 396 -8.52 -32.31 -6.83
N ASP A 397 -8.14 -33.56 -7.12
CA ASP A 397 -8.75 -34.40 -8.18
C ASP A 397 -10.27 -34.57 -8.08
N ASN A 398 -10.82 -34.49 -6.86
CA ASN A 398 -12.25 -34.64 -6.58
C ASN A 398 -12.98 -33.29 -6.38
N LYS A 399 -12.32 -32.17 -6.66
CA LYS A 399 -12.86 -30.81 -6.51
C LYS A 399 -13.27 -30.25 -7.88
N THR A 400 -14.28 -29.39 -7.93
CA THR A 400 -14.69 -28.76 -9.19
C THR A 400 -13.65 -27.72 -9.61
N ASN A 401 -13.05 -27.89 -10.79
CA ASN A 401 -12.26 -26.82 -11.40
C ASN A 401 -13.20 -25.67 -11.79
N VAL A 402 -12.98 -24.47 -11.25
CA VAL A 402 -13.80 -23.25 -11.51
C VAL A 402 -13.15 -22.22 -12.45
N SER A 403 -11.99 -22.53 -13.04
CA SER A 403 -11.30 -21.63 -13.97
C SER A 403 -12.08 -21.36 -15.27
N SER A 404 -11.86 -20.17 -15.83
CA SER A 404 -12.31 -19.77 -17.17
C SER A 404 -11.58 -20.55 -18.29
N GLU A 405 -12.01 -20.36 -19.53
CA GLU A 405 -11.18 -20.68 -20.71
C GLU A 405 -10.07 -19.61 -20.88
N GLY A 406 -9.07 -19.66 -19.99
CA GLY A 406 -7.98 -18.68 -19.92
C GLY A 406 -7.58 -18.38 -18.48
N PHE A 407 -7.29 -17.11 -18.20
CA PHE A 407 -7.06 -16.61 -16.84
C PHE A 407 -8.40 -16.25 -16.14
N GLY A 408 -8.38 -16.19 -14.81
CA GLY A 408 -9.57 -15.91 -13.99
C GLY A 408 -10.51 -17.09 -13.78
N VAL A 409 -11.72 -16.80 -13.31
CA VAL A 409 -12.74 -17.79 -12.94
C VAL A 409 -14.06 -17.61 -13.68
N SER A 410 -14.71 -18.75 -13.94
CA SER A 410 -16.03 -18.79 -14.56
C SER A 410 -17.10 -18.72 -13.47
N VAL A 411 -17.87 -17.63 -13.49
CA VAL A 411 -19.01 -17.39 -12.57
C VAL A 411 -19.98 -18.57 -12.58
N GLU A 412 -20.33 -19.10 -13.76
CA GLU A 412 -21.19 -20.27 -13.91
C GLU A 412 -20.63 -21.52 -13.20
N ARG A 413 -19.32 -21.75 -13.30
CA ARG A 413 -18.65 -22.90 -12.65
C ARG A 413 -18.53 -22.71 -11.14
N VAL A 414 -18.37 -21.47 -10.65
CA VAL A 414 -18.42 -21.15 -9.21
C VAL A 414 -19.84 -21.37 -8.67
N VAL A 415 -20.87 -20.83 -9.32
CA VAL A 415 -22.29 -21.05 -8.94
C VAL A 415 -22.64 -22.55 -8.94
N ALA A 416 -22.17 -23.30 -9.94
CA ALA A 416 -22.36 -24.75 -10.02
C ALA A 416 -21.61 -25.56 -8.94
N THR A 417 -20.78 -24.93 -8.09
CA THR A 417 -20.28 -25.57 -6.87
C THR A 417 -21.22 -25.47 -5.68
N GLU A 418 -22.31 -24.70 -5.77
CA GLU A 418 -23.24 -24.41 -4.67
C GLU A 418 -22.49 -24.03 -3.37
N PRO A 419 -21.65 -22.96 -3.36
CA PRO A 419 -20.82 -22.64 -2.22
C PRO A 419 -21.55 -21.79 -1.17
N ASP A 420 -21.32 -22.08 0.11
CA ASP A 420 -21.76 -21.26 1.24
C ASP A 420 -20.86 -20.02 1.42
N LEU A 421 -19.60 -20.12 0.96
CA LEU A 421 -18.60 -19.05 0.95
C LEU A 421 -17.70 -19.16 -0.29
N VAL A 422 -17.52 -18.06 -1.00
CA VAL A 422 -16.51 -17.90 -2.05
C VAL A 422 -15.39 -17.00 -1.54
N LEU A 423 -14.15 -17.46 -1.67
CA LEU A 423 -12.94 -16.71 -1.34
C LEU A 423 -12.29 -16.17 -2.62
N VAL A 424 -12.06 -14.86 -2.68
CA VAL A 424 -11.56 -14.12 -3.85
C VAL A 424 -10.33 -13.28 -3.46
N PRO A 425 -9.21 -13.33 -4.21
CA PRO A 425 -8.03 -12.52 -3.91
C PRO A 425 -8.19 -11.06 -4.37
N ASN A 426 -7.39 -10.16 -3.79
CA ASN A 426 -7.22 -8.79 -4.30
C ASN A 426 -6.93 -8.74 -5.81
N ALA A 427 -6.00 -9.60 -6.29
CA ALA A 427 -5.61 -9.72 -7.70
C ALA A 427 -6.76 -10.14 -8.66
N SER A 428 -7.98 -10.39 -8.15
CA SER A 428 -9.21 -10.39 -8.94
C SER A 428 -9.99 -9.11 -8.65
N SER A 429 -10.29 -8.32 -9.68
CA SER A 429 -10.97 -7.03 -9.53
C SER A 429 -12.24 -7.10 -8.67
N ALA A 430 -12.58 -6.01 -7.97
CA ALA A 430 -13.82 -5.90 -7.19
C ALA A 430 -15.07 -6.26 -8.00
N GLY A 431 -15.12 -5.89 -9.29
CA GLY A 431 -16.19 -6.29 -10.22
C GLY A 431 -16.36 -7.81 -10.38
N THR A 432 -15.32 -8.61 -10.13
CA THR A 432 -15.41 -10.09 -10.06
C THR A 432 -16.17 -10.54 -8.82
N ALA A 433 -15.88 -9.94 -7.66
CA ALA A 433 -16.60 -10.20 -6.42
C ALA A 433 -18.07 -9.77 -6.54
N GLU A 434 -18.34 -8.58 -7.09
CA GLU A 434 -19.71 -8.10 -7.36
C GLU A 434 -20.48 -8.97 -8.35
N THR A 435 -19.83 -9.46 -9.41
CA THR A 435 -20.50 -10.37 -10.36
C THR A 435 -20.92 -11.68 -9.68
N LEU A 436 -20.13 -12.18 -8.73
CA LEU A 436 -20.44 -13.36 -7.93
C LEU A 436 -21.53 -13.08 -6.87
N ARG A 437 -21.49 -11.93 -6.20
CA ARG A 437 -22.56 -11.44 -5.29
C ARG A 437 -23.90 -11.29 -6.01
N GLY A 438 -23.87 -10.81 -7.26
CA GLY A 438 -25.03 -10.74 -8.15
C GLY A 438 -25.69 -12.09 -8.45
N GLN A 439 -25.01 -13.22 -8.20
CA GLN A 439 -25.60 -14.56 -8.25
C GLN A 439 -26.16 -15.04 -6.90
N ASN A 440 -26.31 -14.15 -5.92
CA ASN A 440 -26.71 -14.44 -4.53
C ASN A 440 -25.76 -15.43 -3.83
N LEU A 441 -24.45 -15.28 -4.06
CA LEU A 441 -23.40 -16.00 -3.33
C LEU A 441 -22.82 -15.13 -2.20
N THR A 442 -22.43 -15.76 -1.09
CA THR A 442 -21.57 -15.11 -0.09
C THR A 442 -20.15 -15.05 -0.61
N VAL A 443 -19.57 -13.85 -0.72
CA VAL A 443 -18.25 -13.63 -1.32
C VAL A 443 -17.41 -12.76 -0.39
N TYR A 444 -16.22 -13.24 -0.03
CA TYR A 444 -15.19 -12.48 0.68
C TYR A 444 -14.02 -12.16 -0.26
N HIS A 445 -13.71 -10.87 -0.41
CA HIS A 445 -12.59 -10.34 -1.18
C HIS A 445 -11.45 -9.94 -0.22
N PHE A 446 -10.30 -10.59 -0.37
CA PHE A 446 -9.12 -10.30 0.45
C PHE A 446 -8.46 -8.99 0.03
N SER A 447 -7.84 -8.31 1.01
CA SER A 447 -6.83 -7.28 0.80
C SER A 447 -5.65 -7.81 -0.03
N GLU A 448 -4.80 -6.89 -0.49
CA GLU A 448 -3.48 -7.28 -1.01
C GLU A 448 -2.64 -7.92 0.12
N ALA A 449 -1.50 -8.51 -0.24
CA ALA A 449 -0.58 -9.09 0.73
C ALA A 449 0.85 -8.86 0.24
N THR A 450 1.53 -7.87 0.82
CA THR A 450 2.88 -7.41 0.42
C THR A 450 4.01 -7.95 1.29
N ASP A 451 3.70 -8.53 2.45
CA ASP A 451 4.69 -8.99 3.43
C ASP A 451 4.19 -10.20 4.25
N VAL A 452 4.93 -10.57 5.30
CA VAL A 452 4.63 -11.70 6.19
C VAL A 452 3.46 -11.39 7.15
N ASP A 453 3.33 -10.16 7.63
CA ASP A 453 2.27 -9.70 8.55
C ASP A 453 0.90 -9.76 7.84
N ASP A 454 0.84 -9.29 6.59
CA ASP A 454 -0.31 -9.44 5.70
C ASP A 454 -0.70 -10.91 5.49
N ILE A 455 0.29 -11.79 5.27
CA ILE A 455 0.06 -13.23 5.08
C ILE A 455 -0.49 -13.86 6.39
N ALA A 456 0.01 -13.43 7.55
CA ALA A 456 -0.50 -13.86 8.85
C ALA A 456 -1.94 -13.38 9.10
N ALA A 457 -2.22 -12.09 8.88
CA ALA A 457 -3.55 -11.49 9.06
C ALA A 457 -4.59 -12.09 8.10
N LYS A 458 -4.21 -12.32 6.84
CA LYS A 458 -5.01 -13.04 5.84
C LYS A 458 -5.29 -14.48 6.23
N THR A 459 -4.34 -15.15 6.88
CA THR A 459 -4.49 -16.53 7.36
C THR A 459 -5.42 -16.60 8.58
N GLU A 460 -5.27 -15.69 9.56
CA GLU A 460 -6.21 -15.56 10.69
C GLU A 460 -7.64 -15.25 10.19
N ARG A 461 -7.76 -14.30 9.25
CA ARG A 461 -9.04 -13.96 8.60
C ARG A 461 -9.67 -15.18 7.93
N THR A 462 -8.87 -15.98 7.22
CA THR A 462 -9.32 -17.24 6.60
C THR A 462 -9.75 -18.24 7.67
N GLY A 463 -8.98 -18.41 8.74
CA GLY A 463 -9.31 -19.22 9.91
C GLY A 463 -10.66 -18.85 10.53
N ARG A 464 -10.91 -17.56 10.75
CA ARG A 464 -12.20 -17.06 11.28
C ARG A 464 -13.35 -17.30 10.32
N LEU A 465 -13.20 -16.94 9.04
CA LEU A 465 -14.19 -17.17 7.99
C LEU A 465 -14.63 -18.65 7.89
N VAL A 466 -13.73 -19.59 8.14
CA VAL A 466 -14.02 -21.04 7.98
C VAL A 466 -14.09 -21.81 9.30
N GLY A 467 -13.92 -21.18 10.46
CA GLY A 467 -13.94 -21.83 11.77
C GLY A 467 -12.75 -22.76 12.04
N ASN A 468 -11.54 -22.37 11.67
CA ASN A 468 -10.25 -23.05 11.88
C ASN A 468 -9.21 -22.06 12.43
N CYS A 469 -9.54 -21.37 13.52
CA CYS A 469 -8.72 -20.30 14.07
C CYS A 469 -7.49 -20.86 14.81
N ASP A 470 -7.65 -21.95 15.55
CA ASP A 470 -6.55 -22.66 16.20
C ASP A 470 -5.51 -23.10 15.15
N GLU A 471 -5.94 -23.73 14.05
CA GLU A 471 -5.00 -24.15 13.00
C GLU A 471 -4.40 -22.98 12.21
N ALA A 472 -5.11 -21.85 12.08
CA ALA A 472 -4.58 -20.61 11.50
C ALA A 472 -3.50 -19.96 12.40
N ALA A 473 -3.69 -19.96 13.72
CA ALA A 473 -2.68 -19.48 14.67
C ALA A 473 -1.43 -20.37 14.63
N ASN A 474 -1.59 -21.70 14.73
CA ASN A 474 -0.45 -22.63 14.72
C ASN A 474 0.44 -22.50 13.45
N ILE A 475 -0.14 -22.27 12.26
CA ILE A 475 0.66 -22.12 11.03
C ILE A 475 1.27 -20.71 10.89
N ASN A 476 0.65 -19.69 11.49
CA ASN A 476 1.28 -18.37 11.61
C ASN A 476 2.48 -18.43 12.58
N ASP A 477 2.34 -19.13 13.71
CA ASP A 477 3.44 -19.38 14.64
C ASP A 477 4.60 -20.13 13.94
N GLU A 478 4.31 -21.21 13.20
CA GLU A 478 5.30 -21.97 12.42
C GLU A 478 6.00 -21.12 11.34
N MET A 479 5.26 -20.21 10.68
CA MET A 479 5.82 -19.25 9.73
C MET A 479 6.74 -18.24 10.42
N ASN A 480 6.31 -17.64 11.52
CA ASN A 480 7.03 -16.58 12.21
C ASN A 480 8.30 -17.12 12.90
N ASP A 481 8.24 -18.30 13.52
CA ASP A 481 9.42 -19.01 14.03
C ASP A 481 10.43 -19.30 12.90
N THR A 482 9.96 -19.73 11.72
CA THR A 482 10.82 -19.99 10.55
C THR A 482 11.50 -18.73 10.03
N VAL A 483 10.75 -17.61 9.93
CA VAL A 483 11.30 -16.32 9.52
C VAL A 483 12.40 -15.88 10.48
N ALA A 484 12.13 -15.87 11.79
CA ALA A 484 13.10 -15.48 12.80
C ALA A 484 14.37 -16.35 12.81
N ASP A 485 14.25 -17.67 12.65
CA ASP A 485 15.40 -18.58 12.55
C ASP A 485 16.21 -18.34 11.25
N VAL A 486 15.56 -17.99 10.14
CA VAL A 486 16.22 -17.69 8.85
C VAL A 486 16.90 -16.32 8.84
N GLU A 487 16.29 -15.28 9.42
CA GLU A 487 16.94 -13.98 9.61
C GLU A 487 18.17 -14.11 10.51
N ASN A 488 18.04 -14.84 11.62
CA ASN A 488 19.15 -15.13 12.54
C ASN A 488 20.29 -15.87 11.81
N ARG A 489 19.98 -16.90 11.00
CA ARG A 489 20.97 -17.61 10.14
C ARG A 489 21.67 -16.69 9.14
N THR A 490 20.93 -15.76 8.52
CA THR A 490 21.44 -14.90 7.44
C THR A 490 22.05 -13.58 7.93
N SER A 491 21.88 -13.22 9.20
CA SER A 491 22.35 -11.95 9.79
C SER A 491 23.85 -11.66 9.64
N ASP A 492 24.71 -12.67 9.84
CA ASP A 492 26.17 -12.59 9.67
C ASP A 492 26.62 -12.80 8.20
N LEU A 493 25.68 -13.05 7.28
CA LEU A 493 25.97 -13.37 5.88
C LEU A 493 25.98 -12.13 4.99
N ARG A 494 26.87 -12.12 3.98
CA ARG A 494 26.88 -11.09 2.93
C ARG A 494 25.75 -11.37 1.95
N ARG A 495 24.65 -10.61 2.08
CA ARG A 495 23.53 -10.65 1.15
C ARG A 495 23.99 -10.41 -0.31
N PRO A 496 23.83 -11.37 -1.24
CA PRO A 496 24.19 -11.17 -2.64
C PRO A 496 23.16 -10.27 -3.35
N ALA A 497 23.62 -9.58 -4.39
CA ALA A 497 22.74 -8.88 -5.32
C ALA A 497 21.93 -9.91 -6.11
N ALA A 498 20.62 -9.96 -5.91
CA ALA A 498 19.74 -10.98 -6.47
C ALA A 498 18.63 -10.39 -7.34
N LEU A 499 18.11 -11.18 -8.28
CA LEU A 499 16.99 -10.80 -9.13
C LEU A 499 16.06 -12.00 -9.36
N TYR A 500 14.74 -11.79 -9.33
CA TYR A 500 13.74 -12.76 -9.79
C TYR A 500 13.03 -12.27 -11.06
N PRO A 501 13.37 -12.81 -12.25
CA PRO A 501 12.65 -12.51 -13.49
C PRO A 501 11.43 -13.42 -13.69
N LEU A 502 10.25 -12.82 -13.90
CA LEU A 502 8.99 -13.52 -14.22
C LEU A 502 8.84 -13.79 -15.74
N GLY A 503 9.86 -13.45 -16.53
CA GLY A 503 9.87 -13.56 -17.98
C GLY A 503 9.31 -12.31 -18.68
N GLY A 504 9.54 -12.18 -19.99
CA GLY A 504 9.06 -11.03 -20.78
C GLY A 504 9.62 -9.65 -20.36
N GLY A 505 10.73 -9.62 -19.62
CA GLY A 505 11.33 -8.42 -19.02
C GLY A 505 10.84 -8.09 -17.60
N TYR A 506 9.85 -8.82 -17.09
CA TYR A 506 9.23 -8.57 -15.80
C TYR A 506 10.07 -9.11 -14.64
N VAL A 507 10.04 -8.39 -13.52
CA VAL A 507 10.74 -8.74 -12.28
C VAL A 507 9.81 -8.51 -11.09
N ALA A 508 10.10 -9.12 -9.94
CA ALA A 508 9.51 -8.67 -8.67
C ALA A 508 10.39 -7.56 -8.09
N ALA A 509 9.80 -6.40 -7.84
CA ALA A 509 10.48 -5.23 -7.27
C ALA A 509 9.93 -4.92 -5.87
N ASP A 510 10.07 -3.68 -5.39
CA ASP A 510 9.63 -3.32 -4.03
C ASP A 510 8.11 -3.40 -3.86
N GLU A 511 7.60 -3.27 -2.64
CA GLU A 511 6.17 -3.44 -2.32
C GLU A 511 5.61 -4.81 -2.80
N THR A 512 6.40 -5.88 -2.71
CA THR A 512 5.94 -7.25 -3.03
C THR A 512 6.38 -8.28 -2.00
N PHE A 513 5.53 -9.27 -1.72
CA PHE A 513 5.88 -10.38 -0.81
C PHE A 513 7.06 -11.23 -1.31
N ILE A 514 7.41 -11.12 -2.60
CA ILE A 514 8.59 -11.74 -3.18
C ILE A 514 9.85 -10.95 -2.81
N ASN A 515 9.77 -9.61 -2.76
CA ASN A 515 10.83 -8.77 -2.19
C ASN A 515 11.09 -9.14 -0.73
N GLU A 516 10.03 -9.37 0.04
CA GLU A 516 10.13 -9.76 1.44
C GLU A 516 10.74 -11.16 1.63
N ILE A 517 10.29 -12.16 0.84
CA ILE A 517 10.94 -13.48 0.77
C ILE A 517 12.43 -13.36 0.38
N MET A 518 12.76 -12.45 -0.54
CA MET A 518 14.15 -12.17 -0.95
C MET A 518 14.95 -11.50 0.17
N HIS A 519 14.33 -10.63 0.97
CA HIS A 519 14.94 -9.95 2.11
C HIS A 519 15.26 -10.98 3.22
N ILE A 520 14.24 -11.69 3.72
CA ILE A 520 14.34 -12.68 4.80
C ILE A 520 15.29 -13.80 4.41
N GLY A 521 15.19 -14.30 3.17
CA GLY A 521 16.09 -15.31 2.60
C GLY A 521 17.55 -14.85 2.42
N GLY A 522 17.91 -13.66 2.90
CA GLY A 522 19.30 -13.20 2.98
C GLY A 522 19.85 -12.65 1.68
N THR A 523 19.02 -12.06 0.81
CA THR A 523 19.47 -11.40 -0.43
C THR A 523 19.17 -9.90 -0.45
N ASN A 524 19.73 -9.20 -1.45
CA ASN A 524 19.38 -7.82 -1.76
C ASN A 524 18.78 -7.77 -3.17
N ASN A 525 17.49 -7.50 -3.29
CA ASN A 525 16.80 -7.48 -4.58
C ASN A 525 17.19 -6.24 -5.40
N VAL A 526 17.88 -6.44 -6.52
CA VAL A 526 18.33 -5.33 -7.37
C VAL A 526 17.21 -4.64 -8.16
N ALA A 527 16.00 -5.21 -8.17
CA ALA A 527 14.82 -4.57 -8.75
C ALA A 527 14.16 -3.56 -7.80
N ALA A 528 14.33 -3.68 -6.47
CA ALA A 528 13.64 -2.82 -5.50
C ALA A 528 14.04 -1.34 -5.65
N THR A 529 15.30 -1.05 -6.01
CA THR A 529 15.76 0.32 -6.31
C THR A 529 15.40 0.82 -7.72
N GLU A 530 14.64 0.04 -8.49
CA GLU A 530 14.23 0.34 -9.87
C GLU A 530 12.71 0.41 -10.02
N GLY A 531 11.94 0.10 -8.97
CA GLY A 531 10.48 0.25 -8.94
C GLY A 531 9.77 -0.56 -7.87
N SER A 532 8.44 -0.53 -7.92
CA SER A 532 7.58 -1.35 -7.07
C SER A 532 6.57 -2.19 -7.87
N GLY A 533 6.00 -3.20 -7.21
CA GLY A 533 5.17 -4.23 -7.84
C GLY A 533 6.00 -5.09 -8.82
N TYR A 534 5.51 -5.19 -10.06
CA TYR A 534 6.11 -6.02 -11.11
C TYR A 534 6.51 -5.18 -12.34
N PRO A 535 7.54 -4.33 -12.25
CA PRO A 535 8.01 -3.51 -13.36
C PRO A 535 8.72 -4.34 -14.45
N VAL A 536 8.93 -3.72 -15.61
CA VAL A 536 9.79 -4.25 -16.68
C VAL A 536 11.15 -3.57 -16.59
N LEU A 537 12.22 -4.35 -16.38
CA LEU A 537 13.58 -3.84 -16.51
C LEU A 537 14.04 -3.94 -17.96
N SER A 538 14.79 -2.94 -18.43
CA SER A 538 15.47 -3.03 -19.72
C SER A 538 16.78 -3.83 -19.60
N ASP A 539 17.27 -4.35 -20.72
CA ASP A 539 18.57 -5.03 -20.79
C ASP A 539 19.71 -4.19 -20.19
N GLU A 540 19.70 -2.87 -20.41
CA GLU A 540 20.68 -1.95 -19.84
C GLU A 540 20.57 -1.83 -18.32
N VAL A 541 19.36 -1.89 -17.74
CA VAL A 541 19.19 -1.91 -16.28
C VAL A 541 19.72 -3.22 -15.70
N VAL A 542 19.38 -4.37 -16.28
CA VAL A 542 19.87 -5.69 -15.80
C VAL A 542 21.40 -5.81 -15.90
N LEU A 543 22.01 -5.25 -16.95
CA LEU A 543 23.47 -5.19 -17.08
C LEU A 543 24.14 -4.15 -16.17
N ARG A 544 23.41 -3.11 -15.75
CA ARG A 544 23.88 -2.08 -14.80
C ARG A 544 23.79 -2.55 -13.35
N THR A 545 22.75 -3.28 -12.98
CA THR A 545 22.56 -3.80 -11.62
C THR A 545 23.39 -5.04 -11.34
N ASP A 546 23.83 -5.76 -12.39
CA ASP A 546 24.74 -6.92 -12.36
C ASP A 546 24.44 -7.92 -11.23
N PRO A 547 23.24 -8.55 -11.22
CA PRO A 547 22.89 -9.51 -10.19
C PRO A 547 23.93 -10.63 -10.13
N GLU A 548 24.38 -10.92 -8.90
CA GLU A 548 25.26 -12.04 -8.56
C GLU A 548 24.50 -13.37 -8.47
N LEU A 549 23.17 -13.30 -8.32
CA LEU A 549 22.26 -14.44 -8.19
C LEU A 549 20.96 -14.23 -8.99
N ILE A 550 20.53 -15.21 -9.78
CA ILE A 550 19.17 -15.24 -10.35
C ILE A 550 18.32 -16.26 -9.59
N ILE A 551 17.14 -15.84 -9.12
CA ILE A 551 16.11 -16.75 -8.61
C ILE A 551 15.32 -17.28 -9.79
N VAL A 552 15.07 -18.59 -9.83
CA VAL A 552 14.41 -19.28 -10.94
C VAL A 552 13.39 -20.30 -10.43
N THR A 553 12.38 -20.59 -11.25
CA THR A 553 11.34 -21.59 -10.93
C THR A 553 11.48 -22.91 -11.69
N GLU A 554 12.52 -23.04 -12.54
CA GLU A 554 12.83 -24.26 -13.29
C GLU A 554 14.22 -24.80 -12.94
N SER A 555 14.33 -26.12 -12.74
CA SER A 555 15.61 -26.79 -12.37
C SER A 555 16.66 -26.84 -13.48
N ASN A 556 16.44 -26.19 -14.62
CA ASN A 556 17.38 -26.06 -15.74
C ASN A 556 17.20 -24.66 -16.36
N PRO A 557 17.75 -23.61 -15.72
CA PRO A 557 17.40 -22.22 -16.00
C PRO A 557 18.04 -21.71 -17.29
N SER A 558 17.38 -21.98 -18.41
CA SER A 558 17.78 -21.49 -19.74
C SER A 558 17.85 -19.96 -19.85
N ILE A 559 17.32 -19.21 -18.87
CA ILE A 559 17.46 -17.76 -18.75
C ILE A 559 18.93 -17.33 -18.56
N LEU A 560 19.78 -18.14 -17.91
CA LEU A 560 21.20 -17.85 -17.74
C LEU A 560 22.02 -17.96 -19.04
N ASP A 561 21.50 -18.66 -20.06
CA ASP A 561 22.08 -18.74 -21.41
C ASP A 561 21.60 -17.58 -22.33
N GLN A 562 20.76 -16.66 -21.83
CA GLN A 562 20.14 -15.58 -22.61
C GLN A 562 20.63 -14.20 -22.16
N GLU A 563 21.00 -13.34 -23.11
CA GLU A 563 21.20 -11.91 -22.84
C GLU A 563 19.87 -11.28 -22.35
N PRO A 564 19.87 -10.33 -21.41
CA PRO A 564 21.05 -9.74 -20.73
C PRO A 564 21.70 -10.64 -19.66
N TYR A 565 20.97 -11.60 -19.11
CA TYR A 565 21.36 -12.38 -17.92
C TYR A 565 22.67 -13.18 -18.12
N ALA A 566 22.94 -13.67 -19.32
CA ALA A 566 24.18 -14.38 -19.66
C ALA A 566 25.45 -13.54 -19.48
N SER A 567 25.33 -12.21 -19.58
CA SER A 567 26.44 -11.27 -19.39
C SER A 567 26.57 -10.76 -17.94
N THR A 568 25.66 -11.11 -17.03
CA THR A 568 25.75 -10.71 -15.61
C THR A 568 26.66 -11.63 -14.81
N SER A 569 27.08 -11.17 -13.63
CA SER A 569 27.82 -11.95 -12.63
C SER A 569 27.13 -13.28 -12.30
N ALA A 570 25.81 -13.34 -12.25
CA ALA A 570 25.07 -14.59 -12.07
C ALA A 570 25.19 -15.54 -13.29
N GLY A 571 24.98 -15.05 -14.51
CA GLY A 571 25.08 -15.86 -15.73
C GLY A 571 26.50 -16.39 -15.95
N VAL A 572 27.51 -15.53 -15.80
CA VAL A 572 28.93 -15.88 -15.98
C VAL A 572 29.42 -16.95 -15.01
N HIS A 573 28.89 -16.98 -13.78
CA HIS A 573 29.25 -17.98 -12.77
C HIS A 573 28.25 -19.16 -12.68
N ASN A 574 27.12 -19.09 -13.39
CA ASN A 574 25.99 -20.03 -13.28
C ASN A 574 25.42 -20.08 -11.84
N ASN A 575 25.27 -18.92 -11.20
CA ASN A 575 24.69 -18.79 -9.86
C ASN A 575 23.16 -18.65 -9.93
N TYR A 576 22.43 -19.62 -9.39
CA TYR A 576 20.98 -19.55 -9.25
C TYR A 576 20.46 -20.31 -8.03
N VAL A 577 19.30 -19.89 -7.52
CA VAL A 577 18.49 -20.68 -6.58
C VAL A 577 17.19 -21.07 -7.26
N VAL A 578 16.84 -22.35 -7.19
CA VAL A 578 15.55 -22.86 -7.67
C VAL A 578 14.55 -22.82 -6.53
N LEU A 579 13.49 -22.02 -6.66
CA LEU A 579 12.34 -22.01 -5.75
C LEU A 579 11.14 -22.68 -6.45
N ASP A 580 10.23 -23.31 -5.70
CA ASP A 580 9.02 -23.87 -6.29
C ASP A 580 8.11 -22.75 -6.79
N ASN A 581 7.70 -22.81 -8.06
CA ASN A 581 6.81 -21.82 -8.68
C ASN A 581 5.52 -21.59 -7.88
N ASN A 582 5.04 -22.62 -7.18
CA ASN A 582 3.82 -22.55 -6.38
C ASN A 582 4.02 -21.82 -5.06
N TYR A 583 5.22 -21.86 -4.48
CA TYR A 583 5.53 -21.15 -3.24
C TYR A 583 5.99 -19.71 -3.51
N LEU A 584 6.83 -19.50 -4.53
CA LEU A 584 7.33 -18.15 -4.85
C LEU A 584 6.24 -17.19 -5.37
N ASN A 585 5.11 -17.68 -5.89
CA ASN A 585 4.08 -16.84 -6.55
C ASN A 585 2.68 -16.94 -5.91
N GLN A 586 2.55 -17.39 -4.66
CA GLN A 586 1.26 -17.58 -3.97
C GLN A 586 1.34 -17.16 -2.49
N PRO A 587 0.89 -15.96 -2.08
CA PRO A 587 0.99 -15.50 -0.69
C PRO A 587 0.18 -16.37 0.28
N ALA A 588 0.87 -17.16 1.09
CA ALA A 588 0.35 -18.11 2.09
C ALA A 588 1.49 -18.55 3.05
N PRO A 589 1.21 -19.01 4.27
CA PRO A 589 2.24 -19.38 5.25
C PRO A 589 3.33 -20.33 4.76
N ARG A 590 2.97 -21.46 4.15
CA ARG A 590 3.98 -22.42 3.65
C ARG A 590 4.80 -21.86 2.47
N SER A 591 4.24 -20.90 1.75
CA SER A 591 4.94 -20.22 0.67
C SER A 591 6.06 -19.33 1.17
N VAL A 592 5.89 -18.70 2.34
CA VAL A 592 6.98 -18.01 3.04
C VAL A 592 8.00 -19.06 3.48
N ILE A 593 7.59 -20.00 4.34
CA ILE A 593 8.44 -21.05 4.96
C ILE A 593 9.38 -21.70 3.94
N GLU A 594 8.85 -22.37 2.91
CA GLU A 594 9.70 -23.15 1.99
C GLU A 594 10.59 -22.26 1.11
N SER A 595 10.15 -21.02 0.81
CA SER A 595 10.91 -20.09 -0.03
C SER A 595 12.08 -19.45 0.73
N VAL A 596 11.86 -19.00 1.98
CA VAL A 596 12.91 -18.36 2.78
C VAL A 596 13.96 -19.37 3.24
N GLU A 597 13.56 -20.59 3.63
CA GLU A 597 14.52 -21.66 3.94
C GLU A 597 15.40 -22.04 2.73
N THR A 598 14.78 -22.20 1.56
CA THR A 598 15.50 -22.60 0.34
C THR A 598 16.44 -21.48 -0.15
N LEU A 599 16.00 -20.22 -0.10
CA LEU A 599 16.82 -19.09 -0.51
C LEU A 599 18.00 -18.86 0.45
N ALA A 600 17.77 -18.90 1.76
CA ALA A 600 18.83 -18.79 2.76
C ALA A 600 19.89 -19.90 2.63
N THR A 601 19.46 -21.14 2.38
CA THR A 601 20.38 -22.26 2.13
C THR A 601 21.22 -22.01 0.86
N GLY A 602 20.64 -21.47 -0.21
CA GLY A 602 21.41 -21.05 -1.40
C GLY A 602 22.42 -19.92 -1.12
N VAL A 603 22.04 -18.94 -0.30
CA VAL A 603 22.92 -17.85 0.15
C VAL A 603 24.08 -18.35 1.02
N GLU A 604 23.84 -19.35 1.87
CA GLU A 604 24.86 -20.07 2.65
C GLU A 604 25.84 -20.82 1.73
N GLU A 605 25.34 -21.54 0.71
CA GLU A 605 26.17 -22.32 -0.22
C GLU A 605 27.13 -21.43 -1.04
N LEU A 606 26.62 -20.34 -1.65
CA LEU A 606 27.41 -19.38 -2.45
C LEU A 606 28.59 -18.77 -1.67
N GLN A 607 28.41 -18.57 -0.36
CA GLN A 607 29.45 -18.04 0.53
C GLN A 607 30.42 -19.12 1.01
N SER A 608 29.98 -20.38 1.09
CA SER A 608 30.86 -21.51 1.39
C SER A 608 31.91 -21.72 0.29
N GLU A 609 31.53 -21.60 -0.99
CA GLU A 609 32.43 -21.83 -2.13
C GLU A 609 33.47 -20.72 -2.27
N SER A 610 33.03 -19.47 -2.23
CA SER A 610 33.90 -18.28 -2.28
C SER A 610 34.88 -18.20 -1.09
N GLY A 611 34.56 -18.82 0.05
CA GLY A 611 35.44 -18.97 1.20
C GLY A 611 36.65 -19.91 1.00
N THR A 612 36.70 -20.73 -0.05
CA THR A 612 37.74 -21.78 -0.22
C THR A 612 39.11 -21.28 -0.72
N GLY A 613 39.29 -19.95 -0.87
CA GLY A 613 40.49 -19.33 -1.44
C GLY A 613 41.80 -19.38 -0.64
N SER A 614 41.87 -20.01 0.54
CA SER A 614 43.13 -20.05 1.33
C SER A 614 43.29 -21.22 2.30
N ARG A 615 43.57 -22.42 1.79
CA ARG A 615 44.46 -23.39 2.47
C ARG A 615 45.47 -23.96 1.49
N GLY A 616 46.74 -23.90 1.86
CA GLY A 616 47.85 -24.27 0.99
C GLY A 616 47.92 -25.77 0.68
N SER A 617 48.57 -26.08 -0.44
CA SER A 617 48.88 -27.44 -0.87
C SER A 617 49.62 -28.25 0.19
N ASP A 618 49.15 -29.46 0.48
CA ASP A 618 50.04 -30.57 0.83
C ASP A 618 49.52 -31.89 0.23
N SER A 619 49.98 -32.20 -0.97
CA SER A 619 49.65 -33.43 -1.66
C SER A 619 50.53 -34.58 -1.15
N SER A 620 49.95 -35.58 -0.51
CA SER A 620 50.61 -36.88 -0.33
C SER A 620 49.67 -38.04 -0.68
N SER A 621 50.10 -38.83 -1.65
CA SER A 621 49.33 -39.94 -2.20
C SER A 621 49.59 -41.24 -1.44
N SER A 622 48.55 -42.03 -1.19
CA SER A 622 48.66 -43.49 -1.17
C SER A 622 47.35 -44.13 -1.64
N SER A 623 47.39 -45.41 -2.00
CA SER A 623 46.39 -46.05 -2.86
C SER A 623 45.74 -47.28 -2.22
N SER A 624 44.68 -47.76 -2.90
CA SER A 624 44.10 -49.11 -2.83
C SER A 624 43.27 -49.47 -1.60
N GLY A 625 42.24 -50.29 -1.83
CA GLY A 625 41.36 -50.84 -0.78
C GLY A 625 39.89 -50.89 -1.20
N SER A 626 39.53 -51.85 -2.06
CA SER A 626 38.16 -52.39 -2.01
C SER A 626 38.04 -53.32 -0.80
N ASP A 627 36.87 -53.39 -0.19
CA ASP A 627 36.12 -54.65 0.01
C ASP A 627 34.81 -54.40 0.78
N ASP A 628 33.80 -55.22 0.51
CA ASP A 628 32.54 -55.27 1.25
C ASP A 628 32.74 -55.76 2.69
N SER A 629 31.86 -55.35 3.62
CA SER A 629 30.90 -56.28 4.26
C SER A 629 30.15 -55.68 5.45
N SER A 630 28.86 -56.00 5.52
CA SER A 630 28.02 -55.91 6.71
C SER A 630 28.40 -56.94 7.79
N SER A 631 28.30 -56.57 9.08
CA SER A 631 27.79 -57.51 10.12
C SER A 631 27.37 -56.80 11.40
N SER A 632 26.25 -57.24 11.98
CA SER A 632 25.72 -56.76 13.26
C SER A 632 26.04 -57.72 14.43
N SER A 633 26.35 -57.15 15.59
CA SER A 633 26.11 -57.74 16.93
C SER A 633 26.25 -56.62 17.98
N SER A 634 25.30 -56.28 18.85
CA SER A 634 24.37 -57.04 19.70
C SER A 634 24.99 -57.56 21.01
N GLY A 635 24.54 -56.99 22.13
CA GLY A 635 24.87 -57.39 23.51
C GLY A 635 26.00 -56.57 24.16
N SER A 636 26.03 -56.40 25.49
CA SER A 636 24.99 -56.67 26.51
C SER A 636 25.47 -56.12 27.88
N ASP A 637 24.54 -55.89 28.81
CA ASP A 637 24.76 -55.79 30.27
C ASP A 637 25.61 -54.56 30.75
N ASP A 638 25.48 -53.98 31.95
CA ASP A 638 24.44 -53.99 33.00
C ASP A 638 24.72 -52.82 33.96
N SER A 639 23.70 -52.24 34.63
CA SER A 639 23.79 -51.68 36.02
C SER A 639 22.51 -50.96 36.46
N ASP A 640 21.96 -51.43 37.57
CA ASP A 640 20.75 -50.99 38.28
C ASP A 640 20.66 -49.50 38.68
N GLY A 641 19.42 -49.02 38.87
CA GLY A 641 19.11 -47.71 39.44
C GLY A 641 17.62 -47.49 39.73
N GLU A 642 17.10 -48.08 40.81
CA GLU A 642 15.72 -47.86 41.31
C GLU A 642 15.47 -46.35 41.61
N ASN A 643 14.27 -45.80 41.42
CA ASN A 643 13.08 -46.10 42.23
C ASN A 643 11.74 -45.71 41.56
N LYS A 644 10.63 -46.19 42.13
CA LYS A 644 9.24 -46.00 41.65
C LYS A 644 8.49 -44.96 42.48
N GLU A 645 7.41 -44.41 41.90
CA GLU A 645 6.11 -44.34 42.59
C GLU A 645 4.94 -44.52 41.58
N GLN A 646 3.75 -44.84 42.07
CA GLN A 646 2.58 -45.23 41.26
C GLN A 646 1.27 -44.61 41.79
N SER A 647 0.35 -44.27 40.89
CA SER A 647 -1.12 -44.45 41.00
C SER A 647 -1.70 -44.27 39.58
N GLU A 648 -2.55 -45.15 39.04
CA GLU A 648 -3.99 -45.27 39.31
C GLU A 648 -4.72 -43.91 39.13
N GLY A 649 -5.58 -43.67 38.13
CA GLY A 649 -6.10 -44.53 37.05
C GLY A 649 -7.56 -44.95 37.28
N ASN A 650 -8.47 -44.59 36.38
CA ASN A 650 -9.82 -45.16 36.28
C ASN A 650 -10.43 -44.96 34.89
N GLU A 651 -11.14 -45.98 34.38
CA GLU A 651 -11.96 -45.90 33.17
C GLU A 651 -13.42 -45.57 33.54
N THR A 652 -14.22 -45.04 32.60
CA THR A 652 -15.66 -45.34 32.58
C THR A 652 -16.25 -45.13 31.18
N ALA A 653 -17.14 -46.01 30.74
CA ALA A 653 -17.79 -45.96 29.43
C ALA A 653 -19.25 -46.39 29.49
N THR A 654 -20.10 -45.72 28.70
CA THR A 654 -21.44 -46.10 28.21
C THR A 654 -21.73 -45.17 27.01
N ASP A 655 -22.11 -45.62 25.81
CA ASP A 655 -23.29 -46.41 25.45
C ASP A 655 -24.59 -45.62 25.70
N GLY A 656 -25.48 -45.35 24.74
CA GLY A 656 -25.53 -45.69 23.31
C GLY A 656 -27.00 -45.76 22.84
N ASN A 657 -27.33 -45.47 21.57
CA ASN A 657 -28.62 -45.86 20.97
C ASN A 657 -28.65 -45.78 19.43
N GLU A 658 -29.45 -46.66 18.81
CA GLU A 658 -29.78 -46.68 17.38
C GLU A 658 -31.20 -46.14 17.11
N THR A 659 -31.46 -45.62 15.90
CA THR A 659 -32.69 -45.82 15.07
C THR A 659 -32.69 -44.83 13.88
N ALA A 660 -33.37 -45.02 12.74
CA ALA A 660 -33.55 -46.14 11.79
C ALA A 660 -34.78 -45.86 10.90
N VAL A 661 -34.63 -45.90 9.56
CA VAL A 661 -35.73 -46.01 8.55
C VAL A 661 -36.61 -44.73 8.43
N ASP A 662 -36.98 -44.20 7.25
CA ASP A 662 -37.58 -44.86 6.07
C ASP A 662 -37.33 -44.12 4.73
N THR A 663 -37.88 -44.63 3.61
CA THR A 663 -37.81 -44.04 2.25
C THR A 663 -39.18 -44.05 1.54
N PRO A 664 -39.54 -42.98 0.83
CA PRO A 664 -40.05 -43.14 -0.56
C PRO A 664 -39.55 -42.01 -1.48
N THR A 665 -39.03 -42.23 -2.70
CA THR A 665 -39.64 -42.86 -3.89
C THR A 665 -40.96 -42.19 -4.34
N GLY A 666 -40.94 -41.41 -5.41
CA GLY A 666 -42.16 -40.82 -5.99
C GLY A 666 -41.95 -40.04 -7.27
N GLU A 667 -42.08 -40.69 -8.43
CA GLU A 667 -42.23 -40.02 -9.72
C GLU A 667 -43.61 -39.34 -9.81
N ASN A 668 -43.71 -38.15 -10.42
CA ASN A 668 -44.72 -37.94 -11.47
C ASN A 668 -44.40 -36.76 -12.41
N THR A 669 -44.94 -36.83 -13.62
CA THR A 669 -44.85 -35.82 -14.68
C THR A 669 -45.97 -34.77 -14.59
N THR A 670 -45.70 -33.56 -15.08
CA THR A 670 -46.64 -32.85 -15.97
C THR A 670 -45.90 -31.89 -16.89
N ALA A 671 -46.14 -32.00 -18.19
CA ALA A 671 -45.85 -30.95 -19.17
C ALA A 671 -47.12 -30.12 -19.44
N VAL A 672 -46.95 -28.86 -19.86
CA VAL A 672 -47.99 -28.04 -20.48
C VAL A 672 -47.33 -27.24 -21.61
N ASP A 673 -47.85 -27.38 -22.82
CA ASP A 673 -47.39 -26.69 -24.02
C ASP A 673 -47.94 -25.26 -24.13
N SER A 674 -47.20 -24.37 -24.79
CA SER A 674 -47.76 -23.26 -25.58
C SER A 674 -46.75 -22.77 -26.62
N ASP A 675 -47.08 -22.93 -27.91
CA ASP A 675 -46.26 -22.61 -29.08
C ASP A 675 -46.27 -21.12 -29.50
N GLU A 676 -45.61 -20.83 -30.64
CA GLU A 676 -45.74 -19.64 -31.51
C GLU A 676 -45.07 -18.31 -31.01
N GLU A 677 -44.40 -17.48 -31.84
CA GLU A 677 -44.09 -17.56 -33.28
C GLU A 677 -42.88 -16.66 -33.67
N SER A 678 -42.12 -17.02 -34.72
CA SER A 678 -41.33 -16.15 -35.64
C SER A 678 -40.14 -15.29 -35.12
N ASP A 679 -39.27 -14.69 -35.95
CA ASP A 679 -38.42 -15.14 -37.08
C ASP A 679 -37.73 -13.90 -37.73
N GLU A 680 -36.57 -14.06 -38.39
CA GLU A 680 -35.93 -13.11 -39.36
C GLU A 680 -35.41 -11.73 -38.82
N ALA A 681 -34.34 -11.07 -39.30
CA ALA A 681 -33.34 -11.38 -40.36
C ALA A 681 -32.01 -10.58 -40.21
N GLY A 682 -30.90 -11.14 -40.71
CA GLY A 682 -29.73 -10.44 -41.30
C GLY A 682 -28.72 -9.70 -40.38
N GLY A 683 -27.41 -9.60 -40.68
CA GLY A 683 -26.55 -10.34 -41.63
C GLY A 683 -25.94 -9.55 -42.80
N SER A 684 -24.63 -9.19 -42.73
CA SER A 684 -23.76 -8.84 -43.88
C SER A 684 -22.26 -8.71 -43.50
N ASP A 685 -21.36 -9.19 -44.38
CA ASP A 685 -19.90 -8.92 -44.41
C ASP A 685 -19.56 -7.49 -44.90
N ASP A 686 -18.32 -6.98 -44.67
CA ASP A 686 -17.26 -6.85 -45.71
C ASP A 686 -16.02 -5.97 -45.33
N THR A 687 -14.84 -6.60 -45.31
CA THR A 687 -13.49 -6.19 -45.80
C THR A 687 -12.78 -4.82 -45.57
N ALA A 688 -11.49 -4.92 -45.21
CA ALA A 688 -10.29 -4.14 -45.67
C ALA A 688 -10.12 -2.65 -45.24
N ASP A 689 -8.96 -1.96 -45.39
CA ASP A 689 -7.65 -2.27 -46.02
C ASP A 689 -6.44 -1.56 -45.31
N GLN A 690 -5.22 -1.73 -45.84
CA GLN A 690 -3.87 -1.30 -45.38
C GLN A 690 -3.60 0.22 -45.25
N GLY A 691 -2.48 0.57 -44.57
CA GLY A 691 -1.78 1.86 -44.75
C GLY A 691 -0.54 2.08 -43.87
N ASP A 692 0.66 1.66 -44.33
CA ASP A 692 1.95 2.15 -43.82
C ASP A 692 2.26 3.58 -44.32
N GLU A 693 3.04 4.37 -43.58
CA GLU A 693 4.28 5.00 -44.10
C GLU A 693 5.15 5.59 -42.96
N GLN A 694 6.44 5.82 -43.25
CA GLN A 694 7.48 6.28 -42.30
C GLN A 694 7.84 7.75 -42.57
N ASP A 695 8.34 8.47 -41.57
CA ASP A 695 9.55 9.29 -41.74
C ASP A 695 10.15 9.70 -40.37
N GLY A 696 11.45 10.00 -40.34
CA GLY A 696 12.16 10.41 -39.12
C GLY A 696 13.38 11.30 -39.39
N VAL A 697 13.64 12.27 -38.51
CA VAL A 697 14.77 13.23 -38.61
C VAL A 697 15.37 13.48 -37.24
N SER A 698 16.68 13.68 -37.17
CA SER A 698 17.47 13.88 -35.94
C SER A 698 18.38 15.12 -36.03
N ALA A 699 18.50 15.83 -34.91
CA ALA A 699 19.59 16.72 -34.50
C ALA A 699 19.49 16.87 -32.96
N ASP A 700 20.52 16.78 -32.12
CA ASP A 700 21.97 17.07 -32.19
C ASP A 700 22.37 18.55 -32.10
N THR A 701 22.67 18.98 -30.87
CA THR A 701 23.50 20.15 -30.50
C THR A 701 24.14 19.92 -29.13
N THR A 702 25.36 20.43 -28.92
CA THR A 702 26.23 20.13 -27.75
C THR A 702 26.56 21.37 -26.88
N ASP A 703 27.19 21.11 -25.73
CA ASP A 703 27.95 22.05 -24.86
C ASP A 703 27.10 23.08 -24.05
N ASP A 704 27.50 23.62 -22.90
CA ASP A 704 28.79 23.63 -22.16
C ASP A 704 28.55 23.68 -20.61
N GLU A 705 29.56 23.46 -19.77
CA GLU A 705 29.44 23.23 -18.31
C GLU A 705 29.54 24.49 -17.41
N THR A 706 28.83 24.51 -16.27
CA THR A 706 29.25 25.23 -15.03
C THR A 706 28.76 24.53 -13.75
N GLU A 707 29.66 24.18 -12.81
CA GLU A 707 29.33 23.62 -11.49
C GLU A 707 28.97 24.69 -10.43
N SER A 708 27.98 24.42 -9.57
CA SER A 708 27.90 25.04 -8.22
C SER A 708 26.96 24.31 -7.22
N GLU A 709 27.58 23.66 -6.23
CA GLU A 709 27.12 23.37 -4.84
C GLU A 709 25.66 22.88 -4.56
N THR A 710 25.55 21.64 -4.06
CA THR A 710 24.36 20.92 -3.54
C THR A 710 23.84 21.43 -2.18
N PRO A 711 22.55 21.24 -1.83
CA PRO A 711 21.90 19.94 -1.48
C PRO A 711 20.81 19.52 -2.50
N GLY A 712 20.29 18.28 -2.58
CA GLY A 712 19.95 17.27 -1.55
C GLY A 712 18.51 17.50 -1.08
N PHE A 713 17.51 16.62 -1.25
CA PHE A 713 17.45 15.19 -1.60
C PHE A 713 16.45 14.89 -2.74
N GLY A 714 16.29 13.62 -3.12
CA GLY A 714 15.18 13.12 -3.97
C GLY A 714 15.63 12.36 -5.22
N PHE A 715 15.64 11.03 -5.16
CA PHE A 715 15.69 10.13 -6.32
C PHE A 715 14.42 9.27 -6.33
N VAL A 716 14.06 8.79 -7.51
CA VAL A 716 12.76 8.17 -7.87
C VAL A 716 13.04 7.02 -8.84
N VAL A 717 12.11 6.05 -8.98
CA VAL A 717 11.71 5.30 -10.22
C VAL A 717 11.36 3.83 -9.90
N THR A 718 10.45 3.11 -10.59
CA THR A 718 9.07 3.41 -11.10
C THR A 718 8.34 2.05 -11.26
N ALA A 719 7.03 1.99 -10.98
CA ALA A 719 6.27 0.74 -10.96
C ALA A 719 5.85 0.14 -12.34
N LEU A 720 5.62 -1.18 -12.31
CA LEU A 720 4.63 -2.00 -13.06
C LEU A 720 4.43 -1.92 -14.60
N ALA A 721 4.20 -3.10 -15.18
CA ALA A 721 3.42 -3.28 -16.43
C ALA A 721 2.59 -4.60 -16.38
N ILE A 722 2.04 -5.09 -17.50
CA ILE A 722 1.10 -6.23 -17.55
C ILE A 722 1.48 -7.29 -18.60
N LEU A 723 1.50 -8.57 -18.21
CA LEU A 723 1.79 -9.72 -19.09
C LEU A 723 0.55 -10.42 -19.66
N GLY A 724 0.66 -10.85 -20.92
CA GLY A 724 -0.19 -11.87 -21.53
C GLY A 724 0.67 -12.93 -22.22
N PHE A 725 0.46 -14.21 -21.89
CA PHE A 725 1.18 -15.34 -22.49
C PHE A 725 0.31 -16.11 -23.48
N ALA A 726 0.86 -16.43 -24.66
CA ALA A 726 0.24 -17.28 -25.68
C ALA A 726 1.08 -18.55 -25.90
N TYR A 727 0.49 -19.73 -25.65
CA TYR A 727 1.19 -21.01 -25.71
C TYR A 727 1.04 -21.70 -27.07
N VAL A 728 2.15 -22.04 -27.73
CA VAL A 728 2.16 -22.69 -29.07
C VAL A 728 2.76 -24.10 -28.98
N PRO A 729 1.96 -25.17 -29.20
CA PRO A 729 2.46 -26.54 -29.14
C PRO A 729 3.12 -26.97 -30.46
N LEU A 730 4.44 -27.14 -30.46
CA LEU A 730 5.17 -27.74 -31.59
C LEU A 730 5.05 -29.28 -31.58
N ARG A 731 4.96 -29.87 -32.78
CA ARG A 731 4.88 -31.32 -33.01
C ARG A 731 6.17 -31.84 -33.68
N ASN A 732 6.63 -32.99 -33.16
CA ASN A 732 7.70 -33.87 -33.67
C ASN A 732 9.14 -33.34 -33.55
#